data_AF-A0A3A9YN99-F1
#
_entry.id   AF-A0A3A9YN99-F1
#
_cell.length_a   1.000
_cell.length_b   1.000
_cell.length_c   1.000
_cell.angle_alpha   90.00
_cell.angle_beta   90.00
_cell.angle_gamma   90.00
#
_symmetry.space_group_name_H-M   'P 1'
#
loop_
_entity.id
_entity.type
_entity.pdbx_description
1 polymer ?
#
loop_
_entity_poly.entity_id
_entity_poly.type
_entity_poly.pdbx_seq_one_letter_code
_entity_poly.pdbx_strand_id
1 'polypeptide(L)'
;MTSNPFFEPSELPYELPPFARLRHEHFLPAFERGMADELAEVAAIGANPDPPTFENTLEALERSGAILDRVRRVFFNKASSDADEATEALEAEIAPRLAAHEDALLLDAALFARIDELYRRREELGLDAEQLRLLERHHTLRVRAGALLGAEQQRRLRELNAEIATLSAEFTRNLRAATAAAALVLDRPEDLAGLPADQVAAAAENAKALGHDGAYVLSLKNFSNQTELAALTDPALRERLLAASLGRGLPENGRIAVALARLRAERAALLGHPNHAAWQVADQTAGTTEAVEAMLHRLVTPAVANARREGEALAEAAGVAEIRASDWQFYSERVRKERFALDAADLRPYLELERVLRDGVFHAAGLVYGITFTERPDLLAYHEDARVFEVHDADGGPLGLYIGDFFARESKRGGAWMNELVSQSRLLGQRPVVVNNLNIAKPPAGEPVLLTWDEVTTLFHEFGHALHGLFSDVRYPLLSGTGVPRDFVEFPSQVNEMWADWPEVLAHYARHHLTGEPMPPELPARLREAENFGEGFRLVEYLGAALLDWAWHTLPAGQDPGEAEEFEAAALERYGLALPAIPPRYRTGYFAHIFTNDYAAGYYGYCWAEVLDADTVRWFKENGLSVRESGEIFRRELLSKGGSVDSLGAFRAVVGRDPEIEPLLARRGLLA
;
A
#
# COMPACT_ATOMS: atom_id res chain seq x y z
N MET A 1 26.71 25.02 -21.15
CA MET A 1 25.79 23.88 -20.99
C MET A 1 25.38 23.87 -19.54
N THR A 2 24.11 24.15 -19.24
CA THR A 2 23.57 23.97 -17.89
C THR A 2 23.63 22.47 -17.56
N SER A 3 24.41 22.07 -16.56
CA SER A 3 24.51 20.65 -16.20
C SER A 3 23.17 20.17 -15.64
N ASN A 4 22.71 19.00 -16.10
CA ASN A 4 21.52 18.36 -15.56
C ASN A 4 21.87 17.75 -14.19
N PRO A 5 21.18 18.11 -13.08
CA PRO A 5 21.54 17.63 -11.74
C PRO A 5 21.45 16.12 -11.54
N PHE A 6 20.71 15.38 -12.39
CA PHE A 6 20.61 13.93 -12.29
C PHE A 6 21.83 13.16 -12.83
N PHE A 7 22.68 13.82 -13.62
CA PHE A 7 23.80 13.15 -14.30
C PHE A 7 24.93 12.75 -13.36
N GLU A 8 25.00 13.35 -12.17
CA GLU A 8 26.00 13.05 -11.15
C GLU A 8 25.30 12.72 -9.81
N PRO A 9 25.94 11.95 -8.91
CA PRO A 9 25.46 11.79 -7.54
C PRO A 9 25.32 13.14 -6.82
N SER A 10 24.35 13.23 -5.90
CA SER A 10 24.14 14.45 -5.12
C SER A 10 25.25 14.61 -4.08
N GLU A 11 25.78 15.82 -3.95
CA GLU A 11 26.76 16.18 -2.92
C GLU A 11 26.11 16.55 -1.57
N LEU A 12 24.77 16.59 -1.51
CA LEU A 12 24.04 16.85 -0.26
C LEU A 12 24.15 15.64 0.68
N PRO A 13 23.96 15.85 2.01
CA PRO A 13 23.96 14.75 2.98
C PRO A 13 23.06 13.61 2.54
N TYR A 14 23.57 12.37 2.67
CA TYR A 14 22.87 11.13 2.30
C TYR A 14 22.45 11.05 0.82
N GLU A 15 23.12 11.82 -0.05
CA GLU A 15 22.75 11.98 -1.46
C GLU A 15 21.33 12.51 -1.66
N LEU A 16 20.78 13.27 -0.69
CA LEU A 16 19.48 13.93 -0.81
C LEU A 16 19.38 14.63 -2.18
N PRO A 17 18.33 14.39 -2.99
CA PRO A 17 18.21 15.03 -4.29
C PRO A 17 18.26 16.56 -4.18
N PRO A 18 18.99 17.25 -5.07
CA PRO A 18 19.20 18.70 -4.97
C PRO A 18 17.96 19.49 -5.44
N PHE A 19 16.84 19.39 -4.72
CA PHE A 19 15.53 19.92 -5.10
C PHE A 19 15.56 21.40 -5.50
N ALA A 20 16.37 22.24 -4.84
CA ALA A 20 16.54 23.65 -5.21
C ALA A 20 17.09 23.89 -6.63
N ARG A 21 17.78 22.90 -7.21
CA ARG A 21 18.36 22.96 -8.55
C ARG A 21 17.51 22.25 -9.59
N LEU A 22 16.61 21.36 -9.18
CA LEU A 22 15.79 20.55 -10.06
C LEU A 22 14.67 21.38 -10.69
N ARG A 23 14.49 21.21 -11.99
CA ARG A 23 13.44 21.88 -12.78
C ARG A 23 12.82 20.87 -13.74
N HIS A 24 11.60 21.18 -14.20
CA HIS A 24 10.86 20.30 -15.12
C HIS A 24 11.68 19.90 -16.37
N GLU A 25 12.40 20.87 -16.95
CA GLU A 25 13.29 20.68 -18.12
C GLU A 25 14.44 19.66 -17.91
N HIS A 26 14.70 19.20 -16.69
CA HIS A 26 15.74 18.21 -16.40
C HIS A 26 15.26 16.76 -16.53
N PHE A 27 13.96 16.49 -16.37
CA PHE A 27 13.47 15.12 -16.27
C PHE A 27 13.59 14.36 -17.58
N LEU A 28 13.02 14.87 -18.67
CA LEU A 28 13.04 14.17 -19.96
C LEU A 28 14.47 13.84 -20.43
N PRO A 29 15.43 14.81 -20.49
CA PRO A 29 16.81 14.47 -20.87
C PRO A 29 17.50 13.48 -19.93
N ALA A 30 17.11 13.44 -18.65
CA ALA A 30 17.65 12.48 -17.69
C ALA A 30 17.07 11.08 -17.86
N PHE A 31 15.78 10.95 -18.15
CA PHE A 31 15.18 9.66 -18.53
C PHE A 31 15.80 9.11 -19.81
N GLU A 32 15.95 9.94 -20.84
CA GLU A 32 16.52 9.52 -22.12
C GLU A 32 17.95 9.02 -22.00
N ARG A 33 18.79 9.79 -21.30
CA ARG A 33 20.16 9.39 -21.04
C ARG A 33 20.22 8.17 -20.12
N GLY A 34 19.43 8.15 -19.05
CA GLY A 34 19.41 7.04 -18.09
C GLY A 34 19.05 5.71 -18.75
N MET A 35 18.00 5.67 -19.56
CA MET A 35 17.62 4.47 -20.32
C MET A 35 18.71 4.07 -21.33
N ALA A 36 19.29 5.03 -22.06
CA ALA A 36 20.34 4.75 -23.03
C ALA A 36 21.62 4.20 -22.38
N ASP A 37 22.04 4.80 -21.27
CA ASP A 37 23.24 4.40 -20.53
C ASP A 37 23.05 2.99 -19.93
N GLU A 38 21.89 2.69 -19.32
CA GLU A 38 21.60 1.37 -18.74
C GLU A 38 21.52 0.26 -19.80
N LEU A 39 20.87 0.51 -20.94
CA LEU A 39 20.85 -0.45 -22.05
C LEU A 39 22.27 -0.74 -22.56
N ALA A 40 23.13 0.27 -22.62
CA ALA A 40 24.53 0.09 -23.04
C ALA A 40 25.34 -0.71 -22.01
N GLU A 41 25.15 -0.44 -20.71
CA GLU A 41 25.77 -1.18 -19.61
C GLU A 41 25.34 -2.65 -19.62
N VAL A 42 24.04 -2.92 -19.76
CA VAL A 42 23.48 -4.28 -19.85
C VAL A 42 23.96 -5.01 -21.10
N ALA A 43 23.99 -4.35 -22.26
CA ALA A 43 24.54 -4.93 -23.47
C ALA A 43 26.03 -5.29 -23.31
N ALA A 44 26.82 -4.46 -22.62
CA ALA A 44 28.21 -4.75 -22.33
C ALA A 44 28.38 -5.96 -21.39
N ILE A 45 27.51 -6.11 -20.39
CA ILE A 45 27.49 -7.29 -19.51
C ILE A 45 27.18 -8.55 -20.32
N GLY A 46 26.12 -8.52 -21.13
CA GLY A 46 25.72 -9.64 -21.99
C GLY A 46 26.79 -10.04 -23.00
N ALA A 47 27.52 -9.06 -23.55
CA ALA A 47 28.56 -9.26 -24.56
C ALA A 47 29.97 -9.54 -23.99
N ASN A 48 30.13 -9.59 -22.66
CA ASN A 48 31.44 -9.83 -22.04
C ASN A 48 32.00 -11.21 -22.46
N PRO A 49 33.18 -11.28 -23.11
CA PRO A 49 33.73 -12.54 -23.63
C PRO A 49 34.23 -13.49 -22.53
N ASP A 50 34.48 -12.98 -21.32
CA ASP A 50 34.90 -13.81 -20.19
C ASP A 50 33.74 -14.67 -19.68
N PRO A 51 34.02 -15.89 -19.16
CA PRO A 51 33.01 -16.72 -18.52
C PRO A 51 32.20 -15.93 -17.48
N PRO A 52 30.88 -16.17 -17.35
CA PRO A 52 30.07 -15.45 -16.38
C PRO A 52 30.55 -15.74 -14.96
N THR A 53 30.76 -14.67 -14.20
CA THR A 53 30.99 -14.68 -12.75
C THR A 53 29.92 -13.84 -12.06
N PHE A 54 29.81 -13.98 -10.75
CA PHE A 54 28.89 -13.16 -9.97
C PHE A 54 29.21 -11.66 -10.15
N GLU A 55 30.49 -11.29 -10.11
CA GLU A 55 31.00 -9.92 -10.22
C GLU A 55 30.72 -9.33 -11.60
N ASN A 56 31.06 -10.04 -12.67
CA ASN A 56 30.97 -9.52 -14.03
C ASN A 56 29.56 -9.56 -14.62
N THR A 57 28.59 -10.13 -13.89
CA THR A 57 27.21 -10.27 -14.35
C THR A 57 26.23 -9.64 -13.36
N LEU A 58 26.12 -10.15 -12.12
CA LEU A 58 25.10 -9.71 -11.17
C LEU A 58 25.51 -8.40 -10.50
N GLU A 59 26.74 -8.32 -9.99
CA GLU A 59 27.24 -7.11 -9.36
C GLU A 59 27.43 -5.96 -10.36
N ALA A 60 27.76 -6.28 -11.61
CA ALA A 60 27.76 -5.31 -12.70
C ALA A 60 26.34 -4.80 -13.00
N LEU A 61 25.34 -5.69 -13.03
CA LEU A 61 23.95 -5.34 -13.22
C LEU A 61 23.41 -4.47 -12.06
N GLU A 62 23.71 -4.81 -10.81
CA GLU A 62 23.30 -4.03 -9.64
C GLU A 62 23.92 -2.62 -9.58
N ARG A 63 24.95 -2.33 -10.39
CA ARG A 63 25.54 -1.00 -10.56
C ARG A 63 25.02 -0.23 -11.77
N SER A 64 24.30 -0.91 -12.67
CA SER A 64 23.78 -0.29 -13.89
C SER A 64 22.60 0.64 -13.61
N GLY A 65 22.31 1.55 -14.54
CA GLY A 65 21.11 2.39 -14.49
C GLY A 65 21.14 3.51 -13.44
N ALA A 66 22.32 3.89 -12.93
CA ALA A 66 22.43 4.87 -11.85
C ALA A 66 21.77 6.23 -12.15
N ILE A 67 21.84 6.72 -13.40
CA ILE A 67 21.13 7.96 -13.79
C ILE A 67 19.62 7.72 -13.83
N LEU A 68 19.18 6.58 -14.37
CA LEU A 68 17.77 6.26 -14.48
C LEU A 68 17.13 6.11 -13.10
N ASP A 69 17.78 5.44 -12.16
CA ASP A 69 17.31 5.28 -10.78
C ASP A 69 17.10 6.66 -10.11
N ARG A 70 18.10 7.55 -10.19
CA ARG A 70 18.00 8.91 -9.62
C ARG A 70 16.83 9.72 -10.16
N VAL A 71 16.67 9.79 -11.49
CA VAL A 71 15.58 10.56 -12.09
C VAL A 71 14.22 9.91 -11.81
N ARG A 72 14.14 8.58 -11.86
CA ARG A 72 12.92 7.82 -11.62
C ARG A 72 12.39 8.06 -10.21
N ARG A 73 13.23 7.93 -9.18
CA ARG A 73 12.82 8.11 -7.78
C ARG A 73 12.27 9.50 -7.51
N VAL A 74 12.95 10.52 -8.01
CA VAL A 74 12.54 11.92 -7.83
C VAL A 74 11.28 12.24 -8.63
N PHE A 75 11.19 11.77 -9.87
CA PHE A 75 10.04 12.01 -10.73
C PHE A 75 8.78 11.38 -10.16
N PHE A 76 8.81 10.10 -9.79
CA PHE A 76 7.63 9.41 -9.28
C PHE A 76 7.26 9.84 -7.85
N ASN A 77 8.21 10.34 -7.06
CA ASN A 77 7.90 11.08 -5.84
C ASN A 77 7.11 12.35 -6.16
N LYS A 78 7.56 13.17 -7.12
CA LYS A 78 6.82 14.37 -7.55
C LYS A 78 5.44 14.02 -8.14
N ALA A 79 5.35 13.04 -9.03
CA ALA A 79 4.09 12.63 -9.65
C ALA A 79 3.05 12.14 -8.62
N SER A 80 3.49 11.55 -7.51
CA SER A 80 2.58 11.11 -6.45
C SER A 80 2.25 12.21 -5.44
N SER A 81 3.25 13.02 -5.07
CA SER A 81 3.15 13.95 -3.95
C SER A 81 2.83 15.38 -4.36
N ASP A 82 3.21 15.81 -5.55
CA ASP A 82 3.11 17.20 -6.00
C ASP A 82 3.10 17.32 -7.54
N ALA A 83 2.12 16.68 -8.18
CA ALA A 83 1.94 16.70 -9.63
C ALA A 83 1.40 18.04 -10.13
N ASP A 84 1.85 18.43 -11.32
CA ASP A 84 1.34 19.53 -12.12
C ASP A 84 1.07 19.03 -13.55
N GLU A 85 0.39 19.82 -14.39
CA GLU A 85 0.06 19.43 -15.78
C GLU A 85 1.30 18.96 -16.57
N ALA A 86 2.46 19.58 -16.32
CA ALA A 86 3.69 19.22 -17.00
C ALA A 86 4.20 17.85 -16.54
N THR A 87 4.12 17.55 -15.25
CA THR A 87 4.47 16.25 -14.66
C THR A 87 3.55 15.15 -15.19
N GLU A 88 2.25 15.38 -15.24
CA GLU A 88 1.27 14.43 -15.78
C GLU A 88 1.51 14.15 -17.26
N ALA A 89 1.78 15.20 -18.06
CA ALA A 89 2.10 15.05 -19.48
C ALA A 89 3.38 14.23 -19.69
N LEU A 90 4.41 14.48 -18.87
CA LEU A 90 5.66 13.73 -18.94
C LEU A 90 5.49 12.29 -18.47
N GLU A 91 4.69 12.03 -17.44
CA GLU A 91 4.39 10.68 -16.96
C GLU A 91 3.71 9.86 -18.07
N ALA A 92 2.72 10.45 -18.76
CA ALA A 92 2.06 9.83 -19.89
C ALA A 92 3.00 9.51 -21.06
N GLU A 93 4.03 10.33 -21.28
CA GLU A 93 5.06 10.09 -22.30
C GLU A 93 6.06 9.00 -21.87
N ILE A 94 6.53 9.04 -20.63
CA ILE A 94 7.64 8.22 -20.15
C ILE A 94 7.20 6.84 -19.68
N ALA A 95 6.02 6.68 -19.12
CA ALA A 95 5.51 5.38 -18.66
C ALA A 95 5.62 4.24 -19.71
N PRO A 96 5.14 4.41 -20.97
CA PRO A 96 5.29 3.35 -21.97
C PRO A 96 6.74 3.10 -22.39
N ARG A 97 7.61 4.13 -22.32
CA ARG A 97 9.04 4.01 -22.65
C ARG A 97 9.77 3.22 -21.56
N LEU A 98 9.47 3.47 -20.28
CA LEU A 98 10.01 2.72 -19.15
C LEU A 98 9.56 1.25 -19.17
N ALA A 99 8.29 0.99 -19.50
CA ALA A 99 7.81 -0.39 -19.64
C ALA A 99 8.57 -1.15 -20.74
N ALA A 100 8.76 -0.52 -21.91
CA ALA A 100 9.54 -1.12 -23.00
C ALA A 100 11.02 -1.30 -22.63
N HIS A 101 11.59 -0.38 -21.85
CA HIS A 101 12.95 -0.47 -21.32
C HIS A 101 13.09 -1.66 -20.36
N GLU A 102 12.18 -1.82 -19.40
CA GLU A 102 12.17 -2.95 -18.47
C GLU A 102 12.04 -4.30 -19.20
N ASP A 103 11.13 -4.39 -20.19
CA ASP A 103 11.01 -5.58 -21.04
C ASP A 103 12.33 -5.90 -21.77
N ALA A 104 13.02 -4.87 -22.29
CA ALA A 104 14.30 -5.05 -22.95
C ALA A 104 15.37 -5.64 -22.01
N LEU A 105 15.39 -5.24 -20.74
CA LEU A 105 16.33 -5.75 -19.73
C LEU A 105 15.99 -7.16 -19.24
N LEU A 106 14.70 -7.44 -19.00
CA LEU A 106 14.25 -8.74 -18.49
C LEU A 106 14.31 -9.83 -19.57
N LEU A 107 14.10 -9.46 -20.83
CA LEU A 107 14.07 -10.38 -21.97
C LEU A 107 15.37 -10.37 -22.81
N ASP A 108 16.43 -9.68 -22.37
CA ASP A 108 17.72 -9.74 -23.03
C ASP A 108 18.30 -11.16 -22.95
N ALA A 109 18.38 -11.83 -24.11
CA ALA A 109 18.78 -13.22 -24.19
C ALA A 109 20.26 -13.45 -23.81
N ALA A 110 21.14 -12.47 -24.08
CA ALA A 110 22.56 -12.60 -23.78
C ALA A 110 22.80 -12.49 -22.27
N LEU A 111 22.20 -11.50 -21.62
CA LEU A 111 22.24 -11.34 -20.18
C LEU A 111 21.58 -12.53 -19.46
N PHE A 112 20.40 -12.96 -19.90
CA PHE A 112 19.73 -14.09 -19.28
C PHE A 112 20.54 -15.38 -19.42
N ALA A 113 21.19 -15.64 -20.56
CA ALA A 113 22.06 -16.81 -20.71
C ALA A 113 23.20 -16.83 -19.68
N ARG A 114 23.79 -15.66 -19.36
CA ARG A 114 24.82 -15.54 -18.31
C ARG A 114 24.25 -15.83 -16.92
N ILE A 115 23.09 -15.26 -16.62
CA ILE A 115 22.42 -15.44 -15.31
C ILE A 115 21.95 -16.89 -15.14
N ASP A 116 21.36 -17.51 -16.17
CA ASP A 116 20.91 -18.91 -16.14
C ASP A 116 22.10 -19.86 -15.96
N GLU A 117 23.22 -19.62 -16.64
CA GLU A 117 24.44 -20.41 -16.44
C GLU A 117 24.89 -20.36 -14.98
N LEU A 118 24.98 -19.16 -14.38
CA LEU A 118 25.32 -19.00 -12.96
C LEU A 118 24.31 -19.69 -12.04
N TYR A 119 23.01 -19.54 -12.32
CA TYR A 119 21.94 -20.16 -11.54
C TYR A 119 22.04 -21.68 -11.54
N ARG A 120 22.33 -22.30 -12.69
CA ARG A 120 22.45 -23.77 -12.81
C ARG A 120 23.62 -24.35 -12.01
N ARG A 121 24.71 -23.61 -11.88
CA ARG A 121 25.90 -24.02 -11.11
C ARG A 121 26.01 -23.36 -9.73
N ARG A 122 24.95 -22.72 -9.23
CA ARG A 122 25.00 -21.87 -8.02
C ARG A 122 25.59 -22.57 -6.77
N GLU A 123 25.35 -23.87 -6.63
CA GLU A 123 25.90 -24.72 -5.56
C GLU A 123 27.43 -24.88 -5.62
N GLU A 124 28.05 -24.63 -6.78
CA GLU A 124 29.49 -24.79 -7.02
C GLU A 124 30.25 -23.45 -6.95
N LEU A 125 29.54 -22.32 -6.92
CA LEU A 125 30.13 -20.98 -7.02
C LEU A 125 30.71 -20.45 -5.70
N GLY A 126 30.38 -21.09 -4.56
CA GLY A 126 30.83 -20.64 -3.24
C GLY A 126 30.26 -19.28 -2.83
N LEU A 127 29.05 -18.94 -3.32
CA LEU A 127 28.35 -17.70 -3.00
C LEU A 127 28.00 -17.63 -1.51
N ASP A 128 28.09 -16.44 -0.92
CA ASP A 128 27.47 -16.19 0.37
C ASP A 128 25.93 -16.21 0.25
N ALA A 129 25.22 -16.23 1.39
CA ALA A 129 23.76 -16.36 1.41
C ALA A 129 23.05 -15.21 0.67
N GLU A 130 23.57 -13.99 0.79
CA GLU A 130 22.98 -12.82 0.15
C GLU A 130 23.24 -12.81 -1.36
N GLN A 131 24.43 -13.24 -1.80
CA GLN A 131 24.76 -13.46 -3.20
C GLN A 131 23.88 -14.53 -3.84
N LEU A 132 23.66 -15.66 -3.16
CA LEU A 132 22.77 -16.70 -3.63
C LEU A 132 21.35 -16.16 -3.79
N ARG A 133 20.84 -15.44 -2.78
CA ARG A 133 19.52 -14.81 -2.83
C ARG A 133 19.39 -13.84 -4.00
N LEU A 134 20.40 -13.02 -4.25
CA LEU A 134 20.41 -12.07 -5.38
C LEU A 134 20.33 -12.81 -6.72
N LEU A 135 21.15 -13.84 -6.91
CA LEU A 135 21.16 -14.65 -8.13
C LEU A 135 19.80 -15.30 -8.38
N GLU A 136 19.21 -15.90 -7.34
CA GLU A 136 17.87 -16.48 -7.42
C GLU A 136 16.81 -15.43 -7.77
N ARG A 137 16.86 -14.25 -7.14
CA ARG A 137 15.92 -13.15 -7.41
C ARG A 137 15.98 -12.68 -8.85
N HIS A 138 17.17 -12.42 -9.40
CA HIS A 138 17.31 -12.00 -10.81
C HIS A 138 16.90 -13.10 -11.79
N HIS A 139 17.16 -14.36 -11.48
CA HIS A 139 16.72 -15.49 -12.29
C HIS A 139 15.19 -15.58 -12.29
N THR A 140 14.57 -15.59 -11.10
CA THR A 140 13.11 -15.63 -10.93
C THR A 140 12.42 -14.49 -11.66
N LEU A 141 12.88 -13.24 -11.54
CA LEU A 141 12.30 -12.09 -12.25
C LEU A 141 12.26 -12.30 -13.76
N ARG A 142 13.36 -12.80 -14.34
CA ARG A 142 13.48 -13.03 -15.79
C ARG A 142 12.67 -14.24 -16.26
N VAL A 143 12.66 -15.32 -15.50
CA VAL A 143 11.82 -16.49 -15.79
C VAL A 143 10.34 -16.09 -15.78
N ARG A 144 9.91 -15.33 -14.77
CA ARG A 144 8.54 -14.82 -14.65
C ARG A 144 8.17 -13.86 -15.78
N ALA A 145 9.14 -13.10 -16.28
CA ALA A 145 8.98 -12.24 -17.46
C ALA A 145 8.94 -13.03 -18.78
N GLY A 146 9.29 -14.32 -18.80
CA GLY A 146 9.24 -15.18 -19.98
C GLY A 146 10.59 -15.42 -20.67
N ALA A 147 11.72 -15.20 -19.99
CA ALA A 147 13.04 -15.37 -20.58
C ALA A 147 13.35 -16.82 -21.03
N LEU A 148 12.67 -17.83 -20.46
CA LEU A 148 12.77 -19.24 -20.88
C LEU A 148 11.87 -19.61 -22.08
N LEU A 149 10.98 -18.72 -22.50
CA LEU A 149 10.06 -18.98 -23.61
C LEU A 149 10.78 -18.94 -24.96
N GLY A 150 10.32 -19.75 -25.92
CA GLY A 150 10.77 -19.64 -27.30
C GLY A 150 10.32 -18.33 -27.95
N ALA A 151 10.96 -17.93 -29.06
CA ALA A 151 10.72 -16.63 -29.71
C ALA A 151 9.24 -16.36 -30.05
N GLU A 152 8.52 -17.37 -30.53
CA GLU A 152 7.09 -17.27 -30.84
C GLU A 152 6.22 -17.04 -29.59
N GLN A 153 6.55 -17.75 -28.50
CA GLN A 153 5.87 -17.60 -27.21
C GLN A 153 6.18 -16.23 -26.59
N GLN A 154 7.42 -15.75 -26.66
CA GLN A 154 7.76 -14.40 -26.23
C GLN A 154 7.03 -13.33 -27.04
N ARG A 155 6.83 -13.54 -28.35
CA ARG A 155 6.01 -12.61 -29.17
C ARG A 155 4.56 -12.58 -28.66
N ARG A 156 3.94 -13.74 -28.44
CA ARG A 156 2.58 -13.80 -27.87
C ARG A 156 2.51 -13.18 -26.48
N LEU A 157 3.52 -13.38 -25.64
CA LEU A 157 3.58 -12.77 -24.30
C LEU A 157 3.59 -11.24 -24.38
N ARG A 158 4.37 -10.65 -25.29
CA ARG A 158 4.38 -9.19 -25.51
C ARG A 158 3.03 -8.67 -26.00
N GLU A 159 2.38 -9.37 -26.92
CA GLU A 159 1.02 -9.05 -27.37
C GLU A 159 0.02 -9.07 -26.19
N LEU A 160 0.04 -10.14 -25.38
CA LEU A 160 -0.80 -10.26 -24.18
C LEU A 160 -0.55 -9.12 -23.19
N ASN A 161 0.71 -8.80 -22.90
CA ASN A 161 1.06 -7.72 -21.99
C ASN A 161 0.56 -6.36 -22.50
N ALA A 162 0.69 -6.09 -23.81
CA ALA A 162 0.21 -4.85 -24.42
C ALA A 162 -1.33 -4.75 -24.40
N GLU A 163 -2.05 -5.84 -24.68
CA GLU A 163 -3.51 -5.90 -24.60
C GLU A 163 -4.00 -5.69 -23.15
N ILE A 164 -3.38 -6.37 -22.17
CA ILE A 164 -3.66 -6.20 -20.75
C ILE A 164 -3.45 -4.74 -20.32
N ALA A 165 -2.30 -4.14 -20.66
CA ALA A 165 -2.00 -2.75 -20.30
C ALA A 165 -3.01 -1.77 -20.90
N THR A 166 -3.40 -1.99 -22.17
CA THR A 166 -4.40 -1.16 -22.86
C THR A 166 -5.75 -1.22 -22.16
N LEU A 167 -6.21 -2.42 -21.83
CA LEU A 167 -7.48 -2.65 -21.15
C LEU A 167 -7.47 -2.12 -19.71
N SER A 168 -6.38 -2.26 -18.97
CA SER A 168 -6.21 -1.67 -17.64
C SER A 168 -6.25 -0.13 -17.67
N ALA A 169 -5.65 0.49 -18.69
CA ALA A 169 -5.75 1.93 -18.90
C ALA A 169 -7.17 2.38 -19.26
N GLU A 170 -7.87 1.60 -20.10
CA GLU A 170 -9.28 1.84 -20.42
C GLU A 170 -10.19 1.71 -19.20
N PHE A 171 -10.00 0.67 -18.39
CA PHE A 171 -10.70 0.48 -17.12
C PHE A 171 -10.56 1.70 -16.22
N THR A 172 -9.33 2.22 -16.09
CA THR A 172 -9.03 3.43 -15.30
C THR A 172 -9.78 4.65 -15.82
N ARG A 173 -9.75 4.90 -17.14
CA ARG A 173 -10.46 6.04 -17.76
C ARG A 173 -11.96 5.94 -17.55
N ASN A 174 -12.54 4.77 -17.81
CA ASN A 174 -13.97 4.52 -17.63
C ASN A 174 -14.38 4.67 -16.17
N LEU A 175 -13.58 4.17 -15.23
CA LEU A 175 -13.83 4.30 -13.80
C LEU A 175 -13.83 5.78 -13.36
N ARG A 176 -12.84 6.57 -13.80
CA ARG A 176 -12.77 8.00 -13.49
C ARG A 176 -14.02 8.73 -14.00
N ALA A 177 -14.40 8.50 -15.26
CA ALA A 177 -15.58 9.10 -15.87
C ALA A 177 -16.88 8.68 -15.15
N ALA A 178 -17.05 7.39 -14.87
CA ALA A 178 -18.22 6.88 -14.17
C ALA A 178 -18.32 7.38 -12.72
N THR A 179 -17.19 7.53 -12.03
CA THR A 179 -17.14 8.08 -10.66
C THR A 179 -17.55 9.54 -10.63
N ALA A 180 -17.01 10.35 -11.57
CA ALA A 180 -17.38 11.76 -11.68
C ALA A 180 -18.88 11.93 -12.04
N ALA A 181 -19.38 11.15 -13.00
CA ALA A 181 -20.77 11.21 -13.42
C ALA A 181 -21.77 10.75 -12.35
N ALA A 182 -21.34 9.90 -11.42
CA ALA A 182 -22.16 9.38 -10.33
C ALA A 182 -22.12 10.24 -9.05
N ALA A 183 -21.34 11.33 -9.02
CA ALA A 183 -21.35 12.26 -7.90
C ALA A 183 -22.76 12.85 -7.68
N LEU A 184 -23.18 12.98 -6.42
CA LEU A 184 -24.51 13.51 -6.10
C LEU A 184 -24.47 15.03 -5.98
N VAL A 185 -25.14 15.71 -6.90
CA VAL A 185 -25.38 17.15 -6.83
C VAL A 185 -26.69 17.40 -6.09
N LEU A 186 -26.65 18.26 -5.07
CA LEU A 186 -27.76 18.61 -4.19
C LEU A 186 -27.93 20.12 -4.15
N ASP A 187 -29.18 20.59 -4.14
CA ASP A 187 -29.48 22.01 -4.30
C ASP A 187 -29.43 22.79 -2.99
N ARG A 188 -29.59 22.11 -1.84
CA ARG A 188 -29.81 22.77 -0.55
C ARG A 188 -29.00 22.13 0.58
N PRO A 189 -28.51 22.92 1.55
CA PRO A 189 -27.79 22.38 2.70
C PRO A 189 -28.65 21.45 3.56
N GLU A 190 -29.97 21.65 3.60
CA GLU A 190 -30.89 20.78 4.35
C GLU A 190 -30.95 19.36 3.79
N ASP A 191 -30.58 19.16 2.52
CA ASP A 191 -30.50 17.83 1.92
C ASP A 191 -29.33 17.02 2.54
N LEU A 192 -28.35 17.68 3.17
CA LEU A 192 -27.21 17.08 3.87
C LEU A 192 -27.42 16.93 5.39
N ALA A 193 -28.67 16.98 5.86
CA ALA A 193 -28.98 16.93 7.28
C ALA A 193 -28.29 15.76 8.01
N GLY A 194 -27.55 16.08 9.08
CA GLY A 194 -26.79 15.13 9.90
C GLY A 194 -25.29 15.18 9.68
N LEU A 195 -24.82 15.67 8.53
CA LEU A 195 -23.39 15.90 8.33
C LEU A 195 -22.87 17.02 9.24
N PRO A 196 -21.62 16.91 9.75
CA PRO A 196 -20.91 18.01 10.40
C PRO A 196 -20.81 19.25 9.51
N ALA A 197 -20.75 20.44 10.13
CA ALA A 197 -20.76 21.72 9.41
C ALA A 197 -19.56 21.87 8.45
N ASP A 198 -18.39 21.35 8.83
CA ASP A 198 -17.19 21.30 8.00
C ASP A 198 -17.38 20.42 6.76
N GLN A 199 -18.08 19.28 6.87
CA GLN A 199 -18.39 18.41 5.73
C GLN A 199 -19.42 19.05 4.78
N VAL A 200 -20.41 19.76 5.31
CA VAL A 200 -21.35 20.53 4.48
C VAL A 200 -20.64 21.64 3.73
N ALA A 201 -19.70 22.35 4.37
CA ALA A 201 -18.87 23.36 3.72
C ALA A 201 -17.96 22.74 2.65
N ALA A 202 -17.34 21.59 2.93
CA ALA A 202 -16.53 20.86 1.96
C ALA A 202 -17.35 20.43 0.73
N ALA A 203 -18.59 19.98 0.91
CA ALA A 203 -19.50 19.64 -0.19
C ALA A 203 -19.85 20.87 -1.06
N ALA A 204 -20.00 22.05 -0.46
CA ALA A 204 -20.25 23.31 -1.18
C ALA A 204 -19.02 23.76 -1.99
N GLU A 205 -17.83 23.70 -1.38
CA GLU A 205 -16.59 24.04 -2.09
C GLU A 205 -16.30 23.05 -3.23
N ASN A 206 -16.56 21.76 -3.01
CA ASN A 206 -16.47 20.74 -4.05
C ASN A 206 -17.45 21.01 -5.21
N ALA A 207 -18.68 21.45 -4.90
CA ALA A 207 -19.64 21.85 -5.92
C ALA A 207 -19.12 23.00 -6.78
N LYS A 208 -18.60 24.05 -6.15
CA LYS A 208 -17.98 25.19 -6.82
C LYS A 208 -16.80 24.77 -7.69
N ALA A 209 -15.91 23.91 -7.19
CA ALA A 209 -14.78 23.38 -7.95
C ALA A 209 -15.23 22.60 -9.20
N LEU A 210 -16.36 21.90 -9.13
CA LEU A 210 -16.97 21.17 -10.25
C LEU A 210 -17.90 22.03 -11.12
N GLY A 211 -17.99 23.35 -10.89
CA GLY A 211 -18.81 24.26 -11.69
C GLY A 211 -20.31 24.23 -11.36
N HIS A 212 -20.69 23.76 -10.17
CA HIS A 212 -22.04 23.74 -9.63
C HIS A 212 -22.22 24.82 -8.56
N ASP A 213 -22.07 26.09 -8.95
CA ASP A 213 -22.21 27.23 -8.02
C ASP A 213 -23.57 27.24 -7.30
N GLY A 214 -23.54 27.37 -5.97
CA GLY A 214 -24.73 27.40 -5.13
C GLY A 214 -25.33 26.02 -4.80
N ALA A 215 -24.71 24.94 -5.26
CA ALA A 215 -25.09 23.56 -4.93
C ALA A 215 -24.10 22.92 -3.93
N TYR A 216 -24.32 21.65 -3.63
CA TYR A 216 -23.47 20.80 -2.81
C TYR A 216 -23.19 19.51 -3.57
N VAL A 217 -21.93 19.07 -3.63
CA VAL A 217 -21.57 17.84 -4.33
C VAL A 217 -20.94 16.84 -3.38
N LEU A 218 -21.56 15.67 -3.26
CA LEU A 218 -20.97 14.50 -2.62
C LEU A 218 -20.24 13.67 -3.68
N SER A 219 -18.91 13.85 -3.75
CA SER A 219 -18.05 13.03 -4.58
C SER A 219 -17.88 11.64 -3.98
N LEU A 220 -17.73 10.66 -4.87
CA LEU A 220 -17.63 9.26 -4.52
C LEU A 220 -16.20 8.86 -4.18
N LYS A 221 -16.03 8.19 -3.04
CA LYS A 221 -14.78 7.53 -2.63
C LYS A 221 -14.65 6.18 -3.35
N ASN A 222 -13.41 5.67 -3.43
CA ASN A 222 -13.07 4.48 -4.21
C ASN A 222 -13.70 3.16 -3.69
N PHE A 223 -14.12 3.09 -2.44
CA PHE A 223 -14.77 1.90 -1.84
C PHE A 223 -16.31 1.96 -1.90
N SER A 224 -16.98 0.84 -1.63
CA SER A 224 -18.44 0.70 -1.68
C SER A 224 -19.18 1.57 -0.66
N ASN A 225 -18.79 1.48 0.61
CA ASN A 225 -19.51 2.08 1.73
C ASN A 225 -19.04 3.50 2.01
N GLN A 226 -19.71 4.50 1.42
CA GLN A 226 -19.33 5.91 1.53
C GLN A 226 -19.43 6.42 2.98
N THR A 227 -18.45 7.21 3.44
CA THR A 227 -18.36 7.67 4.84
C THR A 227 -19.56 8.52 5.28
N GLU A 228 -20.15 9.27 4.36
CA GLU A 228 -21.32 10.13 4.61
C GLU A 228 -22.56 9.33 5.02
N LEU A 229 -22.64 8.03 4.65
CA LEU A 229 -23.74 7.14 5.05
C LEU A 229 -23.87 7.04 6.58
N ALA A 230 -22.79 7.26 7.32
CA ALA A 230 -22.77 7.20 8.78
C ALA A 230 -23.53 8.36 9.46
N ALA A 231 -23.70 9.48 8.77
CA ALA A 231 -24.23 10.72 9.34
C ALA A 231 -25.48 11.26 8.64
N LEU A 232 -25.67 10.97 7.35
CA LEU A 232 -26.84 11.43 6.59
C LEU A 232 -28.15 10.89 7.19
N THR A 233 -29.04 11.78 7.61
CA THR A 233 -30.30 11.41 8.27
C THR A 233 -31.39 10.99 7.31
N ASP A 234 -31.40 11.49 6.07
CA ASP A 234 -32.36 11.10 5.02
C ASP A 234 -32.06 9.70 4.46
N PRO A 235 -32.92 8.69 4.71
CA PRO A 235 -32.74 7.34 4.16
C PRO A 235 -32.74 7.28 2.64
N ALA A 236 -33.51 8.15 1.97
CA ALA A 236 -33.57 8.16 0.50
C ALA A 236 -32.25 8.67 -0.09
N LEU A 237 -31.61 9.66 0.54
CA LEU A 237 -30.29 10.11 0.11
C LEU A 237 -29.21 9.06 0.39
N ARG A 238 -29.26 8.36 1.53
CA ARG A 238 -28.34 7.24 1.80
C ARG A 238 -28.46 6.14 0.75
N GLU A 239 -29.69 5.76 0.38
CA GLU A 239 -29.94 4.78 -0.67
C GLU A 239 -29.40 5.25 -2.03
N ARG A 240 -29.64 6.51 -2.41
CA ARG A 240 -29.10 7.10 -3.64
C ARG A 240 -27.57 7.13 -3.66
N LEU A 241 -26.93 7.50 -2.54
CA LEU A 241 -25.48 7.57 -2.43
C LEU A 241 -24.84 6.18 -2.54
N LEU A 242 -25.39 5.19 -1.85
CA LEU A 242 -24.91 3.82 -1.96
C LEU A 242 -25.16 3.25 -3.36
N ALA A 243 -26.33 3.47 -3.96
CA ALA A 243 -26.61 2.99 -5.32
C ALA A 243 -25.66 3.61 -6.36
N ALA A 244 -25.42 4.93 -6.27
CA ALA A 244 -24.44 5.62 -7.10
C ALA A 244 -23.04 5.02 -6.93
N SER A 245 -22.66 4.66 -5.70
CA SER A 245 -21.39 4.01 -5.38
C SER A 245 -21.27 2.60 -5.98
N LEU A 246 -22.25 1.74 -5.76
CA LEU A 246 -22.24 0.34 -6.19
C LEU A 246 -22.41 0.17 -7.70
N GLY A 247 -22.95 1.17 -8.41
CA GLY A 247 -23.16 1.15 -9.85
C GLY A 247 -21.99 1.62 -10.70
N ARG A 248 -20.92 2.17 -10.10
CA ARG A 248 -19.81 2.78 -10.86
C ARG A 248 -19.13 1.79 -11.80
N GLY A 249 -18.90 2.23 -13.04
CA GLY A 249 -18.13 1.52 -14.05
C GLY A 249 -18.84 0.34 -14.71
N LEU A 250 -20.00 -0.11 -14.23
CA LEU A 250 -20.79 -1.14 -14.91
C LEU A 250 -21.78 -0.52 -15.91
N PRO A 251 -22.05 -1.16 -17.06
CA PRO A 251 -21.51 -2.48 -17.49
C PRO A 251 -20.15 -2.41 -18.21
N GLU A 252 -19.63 -1.22 -18.56
CA GLU A 252 -18.45 -1.04 -19.42
C GLU A 252 -17.20 -1.74 -18.87
N ASN A 253 -16.85 -1.48 -17.61
CA ASN A 253 -15.73 -2.11 -16.94
C ASN A 253 -15.98 -3.58 -16.59
N GLY A 254 -17.24 -4.02 -16.55
CA GLY A 254 -17.57 -5.44 -16.42
C GLY A 254 -17.05 -6.24 -17.62
N ARG A 255 -17.27 -5.73 -18.84
CA ARG A 255 -16.74 -6.35 -20.07
C ARG A 255 -15.22 -6.34 -20.11
N ILE A 256 -14.59 -5.25 -19.66
CA ILE A 256 -13.13 -5.14 -19.57
C ILE A 256 -12.57 -6.12 -18.54
N ALA A 257 -13.21 -6.27 -17.38
CA ALA A 257 -12.82 -7.22 -16.34
C ALA A 257 -12.81 -8.66 -16.86
N VAL A 258 -13.86 -9.07 -17.60
CA VAL A 258 -13.94 -10.38 -18.25
C VAL A 258 -12.78 -10.59 -19.24
N ALA A 259 -12.49 -9.59 -20.08
CA ALA A 259 -11.38 -9.66 -21.03
C ALA A 259 -10.02 -9.76 -20.32
N LEU A 260 -9.78 -8.92 -19.31
CA LEU A 260 -8.55 -8.94 -18.51
C LEU A 260 -8.34 -10.29 -17.82
N ALA A 261 -9.37 -10.87 -17.21
CA ALA A 261 -9.28 -12.15 -16.54
C ALA A 261 -8.89 -13.28 -17.52
N ARG A 262 -9.48 -13.30 -18.72
CA ARG A 262 -9.13 -14.27 -19.77
C ARG A 262 -7.69 -14.10 -20.27
N LEU A 263 -7.25 -12.87 -20.55
CA LEU A 263 -5.89 -12.59 -20.99
C LEU A 263 -4.85 -12.95 -19.93
N ARG A 264 -5.14 -12.67 -18.66
CA ARG A 264 -4.29 -13.05 -17.53
C ARG A 264 -4.20 -14.57 -17.36
N ALA A 265 -5.30 -15.29 -17.52
CA ALA A 265 -5.31 -16.75 -17.51
C ALA A 265 -4.48 -17.33 -18.69
N GLU A 266 -4.62 -16.79 -19.90
CA GLU A 266 -3.81 -17.18 -21.05
C GLU A 266 -2.32 -16.91 -20.82
N ARG A 267 -1.98 -15.73 -20.31
CA ARG A 267 -0.60 -15.35 -19.97
C ARG A 267 0.01 -16.30 -18.94
N ALA A 268 -0.74 -16.64 -17.89
CA ALA A 268 -0.28 -17.58 -16.87
C ALA A 268 -0.03 -18.98 -17.46
N ALA A 269 -0.93 -19.48 -18.32
CA ALA A 269 -0.77 -20.75 -19.00
C ALA A 269 0.46 -20.75 -19.94
N LEU A 270 0.70 -19.65 -20.65
CA LEU A 270 1.89 -19.47 -21.48
C LEU A 270 3.19 -19.56 -20.67
N LEU A 271 3.16 -19.07 -19.43
CA LEU A 271 4.26 -19.11 -18.46
C LEU A 271 4.30 -20.40 -17.63
N GLY A 272 3.45 -21.39 -17.94
CA GLY A 272 3.47 -22.72 -17.30
C GLY A 272 2.67 -22.83 -16.00
N HIS A 273 1.80 -21.86 -15.69
CA HIS A 273 0.94 -21.87 -14.51
C HIS A 273 -0.54 -22.16 -14.87
N PRO A 274 -1.31 -22.83 -14.00
CA PRO A 274 -2.70 -23.21 -14.31
C PRO A 274 -3.66 -22.01 -14.40
N ASN A 275 -3.37 -20.91 -13.70
CA ASN A 275 -4.15 -19.68 -13.67
C ASN A 275 -3.27 -18.51 -13.17
N HIS A 276 -3.80 -17.28 -13.24
CA HIS A 276 -3.06 -16.07 -12.85
C HIS A 276 -2.69 -16.07 -11.36
N ALA A 277 -3.55 -16.58 -10.48
CA ALA A 277 -3.27 -16.67 -9.05
C ALA A 277 -2.06 -17.56 -8.75
N ALA A 278 -1.94 -18.73 -9.39
CA ALA A 278 -0.79 -19.61 -9.24
C ALA A 278 0.51 -18.99 -9.79
N TRP A 279 0.43 -18.20 -10.86
CA TRP A 279 1.57 -17.41 -11.32
C TRP A 279 1.94 -16.30 -10.33
N GLN A 280 0.97 -15.58 -9.78
CA GLN A 280 1.22 -14.49 -8.84
C GLN A 280 1.84 -15.00 -7.54
N VAL A 281 1.22 -16.02 -6.92
CA VAL A 281 1.55 -16.53 -5.58
C VAL A 281 2.86 -17.32 -5.54
N ALA A 282 3.33 -17.84 -6.67
CA ALA A 282 4.64 -18.50 -6.78
C ALA A 282 5.83 -17.58 -6.40
N ASP A 283 5.59 -16.28 -6.28
CA ASP A 283 6.58 -15.27 -5.88
C ASP A 283 6.10 -14.41 -4.69
N GLN A 284 5.18 -14.95 -3.90
CA GLN A 284 4.67 -14.39 -2.64
C GLN A 284 5.02 -15.31 -1.47
N THR A 285 4.96 -14.83 -0.24
CA THR A 285 5.23 -15.67 0.94
C THR A 285 4.21 -16.78 1.14
N ALA A 286 2.97 -16.59 0.66
CA ALA A 286 1.95 -17.63 0.70
C ALA A 286 2.33 -18.89 -0.09
N GLY A 287 3.14 -18.76 -1.15
CA GLY A 287 3.76 -19.85 -1.90
C GLY A 287 2.83 -20.72 -2.76
N THR A 288 1.59 -20.98 -2.31
CA THR A 288 0.59 -21.76 -3.06
C THR A 288 -0.82 -21.16 -2.99
N THR A 289 -1.63 -21.46 -4.01
CA THR A 289 -3.04 -21.05 -4.04
C THR A 289 -3.86 -21.67 -2.91
N GLU A 290 -3.54 -22.91 -2.52
CA GLU A 290 -4.23 -23.64 -1.46
C GLU A 290 -4.02 -23.00 -0.08
N ALA A 291 -2.82 -22.46 0.17
CA ALA A 291 -2.51 -21.79 1.43
C ALA A 291 -3.35 -20.52 1.61
N VAL A 292 -3.48 -19.72 0.54
CA VAL A 292 -4.32 -18.51 0.53
C VAL A 292 -5.80 -18.86 0.74
N GLU A 293 -6.33 -19.82 -0.03
CA GLU A 293 -7.73 -20.24 0.12
C GLU A 293 -8.03 -20.76 1.53
N ALA A 294 -7.14 -21.60 2.07
CA ALA A 294 -7.31 -22.15 3.41
C ALA A 294 -7.35 -21.04 4.47
N MET A 295 -6.47 -20.04 4.36
CA MET A 295 -6.42 -18.91 5.29
C MET A 295 -7.70 -18.06 5.21
N LEU A 296 -8.10 -17.62 4.02
CA LEU A 296 -9.30 -16.80 3.83
C LEU A 296 -10.56 -17.53 4.30
N HIS A 297 -10.70 -18.83 4.00
CA HIS A 297 -11.84 -19.63 4.45
C HIS A 297 -11.96 -19.76 5.98
N ARG A 298 -10.85 -19.77 6.71
CA ARG A 298 -10.88 -19.79 8.19
C ARG A 298 -11.54 -18.54 8.78
N LEU A 299 -11.52 -17.42 8.06
CA LEU A 299 -12.06 -16.13 8.49
C LEU A 299 -13.53 -15.94 8.14
N VAL A 300 -14.01 -16.53 7.04
CA VAL A 300 -15.37 -16.33 6.52
C VAL A 300 -16.44 -16.65 7.56
N THR A 301 -16.43 -17.87 8.12
CA THR A 301 -17.48 -18.31 9.05
C THR A 301 -17.62 -17.39 10.28
N PRO A 302 -16.55 -17.09 11.04
CA PRO A 302 -16.67 -16.20 12.19
C PRO A 302 -16.99 -14.75 11.77
N ALA A 303 -16.44 -14.25 10.65
CA ALA A 303 -16.76 -12.91 10.15
C ALA A 303 -18.26 -12.74 9.87
N VAL A 304 -18.86 -13.69 9.13
CA VAL A 304 -20.29 -13.69 8.81
C VAL A 304 -21.13 -13.85 10.08
N ALA A 305 -20.71 -14.68 11.04
CA ALA A 305 -21.41 -14.81 12.31
C ALA A 305 -21.40 -13.51 13.12
N ASN A 306 -20.28 -12.79 13.15
CA ASN A 306 -20.17 -11.47 13.79
C ASN A 306 -21.05 -10.45 13.08
N ALA A 307 -20.95 -10.37 11.75
CA ALA A 307 -21.76 -9.48 10.93
C ALA A 307 -23.26 -9.71 11.13
N ARG A 308 -23.73 -10.96 11.24
CA ARG A 308 -25.14 -11.24 11.53
C ARG A 308 -25.59 -10.69 12.89
N ARG A 309 -24.78 -10.88 13.94
CA ARG A 309 -25.08 -10.31 15.28
C ARG A 309 -25.09 -8.80 15.27
N GLU A 310 -24.16 -8.18 14.55
CA GLU A 310 -24.16 -6.73 14.33
C GLU A 310 -25.45 -6.30 13.61
N GLY A 311 -25.78 -6.94 12.49
CA GLY A 311 -26.99 -6.64 11.72
C GLY A 311 -28.29 -6.77 12.53
N GLU A 312 -28.39 -7.78 13.40
CA GLU A 312 -29.51 -7.94 14.34
C GLU A 312 -29.61 -6.75 15.31
N ALA A 313 -28.50 -6.34 15.92
CA ALA A 313 -28.47 -5.18 16.80
C ALA A 313 -28.81 -3.87 16.07
N LEU A 314 -28.35 -3.71 14.83
CA LEU A 314 -28.69 -2.55 14.00
C LEU A 314 -30.17 -2.55 13.60
N ALA A 315 -30.73 -3.71 13.25
CA ALA A 315 -32.14 -3.85 12.93
C ALA A 315 -33.04 -3.52 14.12
N GLU A 316 -32.65 -3.96 15.34
CA GLU A 316 -33.32 -3.59 16.59
C GLU A 316 -33.29 -2.08 16.82
N ALA A 317 -32.11 -1.45 16.73
CA ALA A 317 -31.96 0.00 16.88
C ALA A 317 -32.75 0.81 15.81
N ALA A 318 -32.94 0.22 14.63
CA ALA A 318 -33.72 0.79 13.54
C ALA A 318 -35.23 0.52 13.64
N GLY A 319 -35.66 -0.42 14.47
CA GLY A 319 -37.07 -0.84 14.54
C GLY A 319 -37.54 -1.54 13.26
N VAL A 320 -36.66 -2.24 12.55
CA VAL A 320 -36.94 -2.99 11.32
C VAL A 320 -36.63 -4.47 11.48
N ALA A 321 -37.12 -5.30 10.57
CA ALA A 321 -36.85 -6.74 10.60
C ALA A 321 -35.42 -7.09 10.16
N GLU A 322 -34.87 -6.33 9.21
CA GLU A 322 -33.53 -6.52 8.66
C GLU A 322 -32.95 -5.17 8.27
N ILE A 323 -31.67 -4.94 8.58
CA ILE A 323 -30.97 -3.71 8.25
C ILE A 323 -30.58 -3.71 6.76
N ARG A 324 -30.75 -2.57 6.08
CA ARG A 324 -30.33 -2.39 4.68
C ARG A 324 -28.87 -1.94 4.62
N ALA A 325 -28.19 -2.23 3.51
CA ALA A 325 -26.81 -1.79 3.30
C ALA A 325 -26.64 -0.26 3.40
N SER A 326 -27.61 0.51 2.88
CA SER A 326 -27.60 1.98 2.94
C SER A 326 -27.77 2.53 4.36
N ASP A 327 -28.30 1.72 5.28
CA ASP A 327 -28.62 2.11 6.64
C ASP A 327 -27.60 1.60 7.66
N TRP A 328 -26.77 0.62 7.28
CA TRP A 328 -25.83 -0.04 8.17
C TRP A 328 -24.94 0.95 8.93
N GLN A 329 -24.23 1.83 8.22
CA GLN A 329 -23.28 2.75 8.82
C GLN A 329 -23.98 3.79 9.72
N PHE A 330 -25.14 4.28 9.30
CA PHE A 330 -25.93 5.23 10.10
C PHE A 330 -26.32 4.65 11.46
N TYR A 331 -26.86 3.43 11.47
CA TYR A 331 -27.24 2.77 12.71
C TYR A 331 -26.04 2.26 13.51
N SER A 332 -24.94 1.89 12.84
CA SER A 332 -23.68 1.55 13.49
C SER A 332 -23.19 2.72 14.36
N GLU A 333 -23.15 3.94 13.81
CA GLU A 333 -22.75 5.12 14.59
C GLU A 333 -23.74 5.47 15.71
N ARG A 334 -25.05 5.25 15.50
CA ARG A 334 -26.04 5.42 16.57
C ARG A 334 -25.82 4.44 17.72
N VAL A 335 -25.69 3.15 17.42
CA VAL A 335 -25.42 2.12 18.43
C VAL A 335 -24.07 2.38 19.12
N ARG A 336 -23.05 2.80 18.36
CA ARG A 336 -21.73 3.16 18.90
C ARG A 336 -21.83 4.30 19.92
N LYS A 337 -22.55 5.38 19.58
CA LYS A 337 -22.80 6.53 20.48
C LYS A 337 -23.57 6.13 21.73
N GLU A 338 -24.64 5.34 21.56
CA GLU A 338 -25.49 4.90 22.67
C GLU A 338 -24.77 3.92 23.62
N ARG A 339 -23.97 3.00 23.08
CA ARG A 339 -23.34 1.92 23.84
C ARG A 339 -22.01 2.32 24.48
N PHE A 340 -21.18 3.10 23.78
CA PHE A 340 -19.80 3.37 24.23
C PHE A 340 -19.59 4.79 24.77
N ALA A 341 -20.57 5.70 24.62
CA ALA A 341 -20.45 7.10 25.05
C ALA A 341 -19.11 7.74 24.62
N LEU A 342 -18.69 7.45 23.38
CA LEU A 342 -17.47 7.96 22.77
C LEU A 342 -17.89 8.74 21.52
N ASP A 343 -17.70 10.07 21.55
CA ASP A 343 -17.70 10.86 20.32
C ASP A 343 -16.26 10.87 19.78
N ALA A 344 -16.08 10.60 18.48
CA ALA A 344 -14.78 10.74 17.84
C ALA A 344 -14.20 12.16 18.02
N ALA A 345 -15.08 13.17 18.19
CA ALA A 345 -14.70 14.55 18.50
C ALA A 345 -14.00 14.69 19.87
N ASP A 346 -14.27 13.81 20.84
CA ASP A 346 -13.67 13.88 22.19
C ASP A 346 -12.18 13.52 22.19
N LEU A 347 -11.73 12.73 21.21
CA LEU A 347 -10.34 12.30 21.08
C LEU A 347 -9.47 13.38 20.43
N ARG A 348 -10.01 14.08 19.41
CA ARG A 348 -9.25 15.01 18.55
C ARG A 348 -8.39 16.03 19.32
N PRO A 349 -8.86 16.67 20.41
CA PRO A 349 -8.06 17.65 21.13
C PRO A 349 -6.75 17.10 21.72
N TYR A 350 -6.62 15.78 21.87
CA TYR A 350 -5.45 15.09 22.42
C TYR A 350 -4.48 14.57 21.34
N LEU A 351 -4.87 14.64 20.07
CA LEU A 351 -4.17 14.02 18.94
C LEU A 351 -3.61 15.09 18.01
N GLU A 352 -2.77 15.99 18.52
CA GLU A 352 -2.14 17.05 17.72
C GLU A 352 -0.90 16.52 16.98
N LEU A 353 -0.76 16.81 15.68
CA LEU A 353 0.25 16.22 14.78
C LEU A 353 1.68 16.34 15.29
N GLU A 354 2.12 17.53 15.74
CA GLU A 354 3.51 17.68 16.23
C GLU A 354 3.76 16.79 17.43
N ARG A 355 2.79 16.70 18.33
CA ARG A 355 2.86 15.83 19.50
C ARG A 355 2.81 14.35 19.11
N VAL A 356 1.89 13.93 18.27
CA VAL A 356 1.80 12.54 17.81
C VAL A 356 3.09 12.13 17.10
N LEU A 357 3.67 13.00 16.27
CA LEU A 357 4.93 12.73 15.56
C LEU A 357 6.12 12.63 16.53
N ARG A 358 6.34 13.63 17.38
CA ARG A 358 7.52 13.69 18.26
C ARG A 358 7.40 12.79 19.50
N ASP A 359 6.28 12.90 20.19
CA ASP A 359 6.03 12.25 21.47
C ASP A 359 5.39 10.86 21.30
N GLY A 360 4.91 10.51 20.10
CA GLY A 360 4.34 9.20 19.77
C GLY A 360 5.25 8.39 18.86
N VAL A 361 5.29 8.75 17.58
CA VAL A 361 5.99 7.99 16.52
C VAL A 361 7.50 7.93 16.76
N PHE A 362 8.16 9.08 16.90
CA PHE A 362 9.61 9.14 17.16
C PHE A 362 9.96 8.62 18.54
N HIS A 363 9.10 8.88 19.54
CA HIS A 363 9.29 8.36 20.88
C HIS A 363 9.25 6.82 20.92
N ALA A 364 8.26 6.20 20.27
CA ALA A 364 8.17 4.74 20.14
C ALA A 364 9.40 4.17 19.45
N ALA A 365 9.84 4.77 18.34
CA ALA A 365 11.05 4.31 17.64
C ALA A 365 12.33 4.47 18.49
N GLY A 366 12.42 5.52 19.32
CA GLY A 366 13.48 5.70 20.30
C GLY A 366 13.43 4.65 21.43
N LEU A 367 12.25 4.34 21.96
CA LEU A 367 12.04 3.32 22.98
C LEU A 367 12.41 1.92 22.48
N VAL A 368 11.93 1.57 21.28
CA VAL A 368 12.06 0.23 20.70
C VAL A 368 13.46 0.03 20.10
N TYR A 369 13.99 1.00 19.35
CA TYR A 369 15.22 0.84 18.56
C TYR A 369 16.35 1.79 18.96
N GLY A 370 16.07 2.88 19.70
CA GLY A 370 17.09 3.83 20.22
C GLY A 370 17.52 4.88 19.24
N ILE A 371 16.87 4.92 18.09
CA ILE A 371 17.14 5.94 17.11
C ILE A 371 16.64 7.29 17.59
N THR A 372 17.28 8.34 17.12
CA THR A 372 16.92 9.72 17.46
C THR A 372 16.78 10.56 16.19
N PHE A 373 15.96 11.61 16.28
CA PHE A 373 15.58 12.42 15.13
C PHE A 373 15.97 13.87 15.37
N THR A 374 16.65 14.47 14.39
CA THR A 374 16.99 15.89 14.38
C THR A 374 16.37 16.54 13.16
N GLU A 375 15.46 17.48 13.36
CA GLU A 375 14.89 18.24 12.24
C GLU A 375 15.96 19.12 11.58
N ARG A 376 16.01 19.11 10.24
CA ARG A 376 17.02 19.77 9.41
C ARG A 376 16.37 20.80 8.49
N PRO A 377 15.94 21.97 9.01
CA PRO A 377 15.31 23.02 8.21
C PRO A 377 16.27 23.65 7.19
N ASP A 378 17.57 23.39 7.30
CA ASP A 378 18.58 23.78 6.32
C ASP A 378 18.61 22.88 5.07
N LEU A 379 18.02 21.69 5.14
CA LEU A 379 17.85 20.78 4.00
C LEU A 379 16.48 20.99 3.37
N LEU A 380 16.47 21.19 2.05
CA LEU A 380 15.24 21.41 1.30
C LEU A 380 14.66 20.07 0.83
N ALA A 381 13.39 19.85 1.13
CA ALA A 381 12.59 18.78 0.54
C ALA A 381 12.01 19.19 -0.82
N TYR A 382 11.20 18.32 -1.42
CA TYR A 382 10.55 18.57 -2.72
C TYR A 382 9.37 19.54 -2.66
N HIS A 383 8.79 19.75 -1.48
CA HIS A 383 7.64 20.64 -1.24
C HIS A 383 7.88 21.45 0.04
N GLU A 384 7.34 22.67 0.13
CA GLU A 384 7.60 23.60 1.24
C GLU A 384 7.07 23.11 2.59
N ASP A 385 5.99 22.33 2.58
CA ASP A 385 5.42 21.72 3.78
C ASP A 385 6.12 20.41 4.20
N ALA A 386 6.98 19.85 3.35
CA ALA A 386 7.67 18.60 3.64
C ALA A 386 8.86 18.87 4.57
N ARG A 387 8.97 18.10 5.64
CA ARG A 387 9.97 18.30 6.70
C ARG A 387 11.03 17.23 6.66
N VAL A 388 12.30 17.63 6.71
CA VAL A 388 13.45 16.72 6.68
C VAL A 388 13.96 16.49 8.10
N PHE A 389 14.15 15.22 8.47
CA PHE A 389 14.72 14.78 9.73
C PHE A 389 15.93 13.90 9.46
N GLU A 390 17.05 14.23 10.10
CA GLU A 390 18.21 13.36 10.15
C GLU A 390 18.05 12.33 11.27
N VAL A 391 18.21 11.07 10.93
CA VAL A 391 18.04 9.94 11.83
C VAL A 391 19.41 9.43 12.25
N HIS A 392 19.62 9.31 13.56
CA HIS A 392 20.83 8.75 14.14
C HIS A 392 20.51 7.43 14.84
N ASP A 393 21.46 6.50 14.78
CA ASP A 393 21.39 5.21 15.46
C ASP A 393 21.64 5.36 16.98
N ALA A 394 21.43 4.28 17.74
CA ALA A 394 21.56 4.26 19.20
C ALA A 394 22.99 4.58 19.69
N ASP A 395 24.00 4.37 18.85
CA ASP A 395 25.41 4.73 19.12
C ASP A 395 25.75 6.19 18.72
N GLY A 396 24.76 6.93 18.20
CA GLY A 396 24.92 8.29 17.68
C GLY A 396 25.43 8.35 16.23
N GLY A 397 25.68 7.22 15.58
CA GLY A 397 26.07 7.16 14.18
C GLY A 397 24.95 7.64 13.26
N PRO A 398 25.26 8.19 12.07
CA PRO A 398 24.24 8.52 11.09
C PRO A 398 23.52 7.24 10.66
N LEU A 399 22.20 7.30 10.43
CA LEU A 399 21.41 6.19 9.90
C LEU A 399 20.89 6.54 8.50
N GLY A 400 20.16 7.65 8.36
CA GLY A 400 19.56 8.09 7.09
C GLY A 400 18.78 9.39 7.25
N LEU A 401 17.96 9.72 6.25
CA LEU A 401 17.01 10.83 6.30
C LEU A 401 15.57 10.30 6.25
N TYR A 402 14.70 10.92 7.06
CA TYR A 402 13.25 10.77 6.99
C TYR A 402 12.62 12.09 6.52
N ILE A 403 11.73 12.03 5.54
CA ILE A 403 10.96 13.18 5.06
C ILE A 403 9.48 12.94 5.32
N GLY A 404 8.86 13.80 6.11
CA GLY A 404 7.42 13.75 6.39
C GLY A 404 6.65 14.82 5.61
N ASP A 405 5.68 14.41 4.80
CA ASP A 405 4.77 15.30 4.05
C ASP A 405 3.31 14.95 4.33
N PHE A 406 2.74 15.64 5.32
CA PHE A 406 1.53 15.16 6.01
C PHE A 406 0.21 15.64 5.42
N PHE A 407 0.23 16.72 4.63
CA PHE A 407 -1.00 17.45 4.30
C PHE A 407 -1.58 17.11 2.93
N ALA A 408 -2.91 17.04 2.87
CA ALA A 408 -3.66 16.98 1.62
C ALA A 408 -3.52 18.29 0.82
N ARG A 409 -3.43 18.15 -0.51
CA ARG A 409 -3.43 19.25 -1.48
C ARG A 409 -3.83 18.73 -2.85
N GLU A 410 -4.26 19.62 -3.74
CA GLU A 410 -4.74 19.28 -5.08
C GLU A 410 -3.71 18.51 -5.91
N SER A 411 -2.42 18.88 -5.80
CA SER A 411 -1.31 18.24 -6.50
C SER A 411 -0.91 16.86 -5.93
N LYS A 412 -1.50 16.42 -4.81
CA LYS A 412 -1.15 15.16 -4.14
C LYS A 412 -2.25 14.12 -4.35
N ARG A 413 -1.87 12.89 -4.72
CA ARG A 413 -2.84 11.78 -4.81
C ARG A 413 -3.38 11.41 -3.41
N GLY A 414 -4.62 10.91 -3.35
CA GLY A 414 -5.24 10.47 -2.10
C GLY A 414 -4.58 9.23 -1.47
N GLY A 415 -4.87 8.98 -0.19
CA GLY A 415 -4.32 7.85 0.59
C GLY A 415 -3.12 8.23 1.45
N ALA A 416 -2.30 7.25 1.81
CA ALA A 416 -1.00 7.43 2.44
C ALA A 416 -0.02 6.42 1.82
N TRP A 417 1.28 6.76 1.82
CA TRP A 417 2.31 5.84 1.33
C TRP A 417 3.72 6.24 1.78
N MET A 418 4.62 5.26 1.72
CA MET A 418 6.05 5.41 1.86
C MET A 418 6.75 5.22 0.50
N ASN A 419 7.82 5.98 0.25
CA ASN A 419 8.74 5.73 -0.85
C ASN A 419 10.18 6.11 -0.49
N GLU A 420 11.14 5.70 -1.33
CA GLU A 420 12.57 5.96 -1.14
C GLU A 420 13.12 6.87 -2.24
N LEU A 421 13.76 7.98 -1.86
CA LEU A 421 14.53 8.83 -2.77
C LEU A 421 15.95 8.27 -3.00
N VAL A 422 16.49 7.57 -2.00
CA VAL A 422 17.75 6.83 -2.06
C VAL A 422 17.53 5.53 -1.26
N SER A 423 17.76 4.37 -1.88
CA SER A 423 17.74 3.09 -1.17
C SER A 423 19.06 2.83 -0.47
N GLN A 424 19.05 2.06 0.62
CA GLN A 424 20.28 1.65 1.29
C GLN A 424 21.01 0.59 0.46
N SER A 425 22.34 0.68 0.35
CA SER A 425 23.16 -0.38 -0.26
C SER A 425 24.61 -0.28 0.18
N ARG A 426 25.20 -1.39 0.65
CA ARG A 426 26.66 -1.44 0.88
C ARG A 426 27.45 -1.47 -0.43
N LEU A 427 26.90 -2.03 -1.51
CA LEU A 427 27.54 -2.06 -2.83
C LEU A 427 27.78 -0.66 -3.38
N LEU A 428 26.78 0.22 -3.23
CA LEU A 428 26.81 1.60 -3.71
C LEU A 428 27.27 2.60 -2.63
N GLY A 429 27.44 2.15 -1.38
CA GLY A 429 27.82 3.00 -0.26
C GLY A 429 26.72 3.97 0.17
N GLN A 430 25.47 3.67 -0.18
CA GLN A 430 24.33 4.55 0.02
C GLN A 430 23.59 4.26 1.33
N ARG A 431 23.09 5.34 1.93
CA ARG A 431 22.23 5.33 3.11
C ARG A 431 20.80 5.73 2.70
N PRO A 432 19.78 5.26 3.42
CA PRO A 432 18.40 5.47 3.01
C PRO A 432 17.94 6.91 3.19
N VAL A 433 17.18 7.42 2.21
CA VAL A 433 16.40 8.65 2.27
C VAL A 433 14.95 8.26 2.00
N VAL A 434 14.15 8.17 3.07
CA VAL A 434 12.78 7.68 3.04
C VAL A 434 11.78 8.83 3.15
N VAL A 435 10.59 8.66 2.58
CA VAL A 435 9.52 9.65 2.55
C VAL A 435 8.22 9.02 3.02
N ASN A 436 7.49 9.68 3.91
CA ASN A 436 6.07 9.38 4.15
C ASN A 436 5.19 10.51 3.63
N ASN A 437 4.11 10.13 2.96
CA ASN A 437 3.05 11.02 2.52
C ASN A 437 1.74 10.65 3.21
N LEU A 438 1.09 11.63 3.82
CA LEU A 438 -0.28 11.53 4.31
C LEU A 438 -1.15 12.60 3.63
N ASN A 439 -2.47 12.53 3.87
CA ASN A 439 -3.48 13.44 3.37
C ASN A 439 -4.33 14.05 4.50
N ILE A 440 -3.66 14.52 5.56
CA ILE A 440 -4.32 15.23 6.66
C ILE A 440 -4.78 16.61 6.19
N ALA A 441 -5.96 17.05 6.60
CA ALA A 441 -6.44 18.39 6.27
C ALA A 441 -5.53 19.46 6.88
N LYS A 442 -5.01 20.39 6.07
CA LYS A 442 -4.16 21.49 6.54
C LYS A 442 -5.03 22.59 7.17
N PRO A 443 -4.90 22.88 8.48
CA PRO A 443 -5.66 23.95 9.11
C PRO A 443 -5.10 25.33 8.73
N PRO A 444 -5.83 26.43 9.00
CA PRO A 444 -5.31 27.79 8.86
C PRO A 444 -4.03 28.02 9.66
N ALA A 445 -3.22 28.99 9.23
CA ALA A 445 -1.98 29.34 9.92
C ALA A 445 -2.25 29.73 11.39
N GLY A 446 -1.54 29.08 12.31
CA GLY A 446 -1.64 29.31 13.76
C GLY A 446 -2.63 28.40 14.50
N GLU A 447 -3.44 27.62 13.78
CA GLU A 447 -4.32 26.61 14.36
C GLU A 447 -3.60 25.25 14.50
N PRO A 448 -3.94 24.45 15.53
CA PRO A 448 -3.35 23.12 15.72
C PRO A 448 -3.83 22.13 14.65
N VAL A 449 -2.95 21.23 14.22
CA VAL A 449 -3.32 20.12 13.34
C VAL A 449 -3.85 18.98 14.21
N LEU A 450 -5.15 18.92 14.42
CA LEU A 450 -5.78 17.86 15.21
C LEU A 450 -6.14 16.68 14.31
N LEU A 451 -5.69 15.49 14.69
CA LEU A 451 -5.88 14.25 13.95
C LEU A 451 -7.12 13.49 14.42
N THR A 452 -7.68 12.67 13.53
CA THR A 452 -8.50 11.52 13.91
C THR A 452 -7.63 10.38 14.43
N TRP A 453 -8.24 9.40 15.07
CA TRP A 453 -7.53 8.16 15.43
C TRP A 453 -7.01 7.42 14.19
N ASP A 454 -7.80 7.35 13.11
CA ASP A 454 -7.38 6.73 11.87
C ASP A 454 -6.15 7.42 11.26
N GLU A 455 -6.06 8.75 11.34
CA GLU A 455 -4.89 9.53 10.89
C GLU A 455 -3.65 9.26 11.78
N VAL A 456 -3.83 9.04 13.09
CA VAL A 456 -2.75 8.60 13.99
C VAL A 456 -2.26 7.21 13.58
N THR A 457 -3.16 6.24 13.44
CA THR A 457 -2.82 4.87 13.01
C THR A 457 -2.12 4.88 11.65
N THR A 458 -2.61 5.69 10.70
CA THR A 458 -1.98 5.87 9.38
C THR A 458 -0.56 6.41 9.50
N LEU A 459 -0.31 7.37 10.39
CA LEU A 459 1.04 7.90 10.61
C LEU A 459 1.99 6.83 11.15
N PHE A 460 1.54 6.00 12.11
CA PHE A 460 2.34 4.87 12.59
C PHE A 460 2.55 3.80 11.51
N HIS A 461 1.53 3.50 10.70
CA HIS A 461 1.61 2.55 9.59
C HIS A 461 2.71 2.96 8.59
N GLU A 462 2.65 4.18 8.06
CA GLU A 462 3.63 4.68 7.10
C GLU A 462 5.03 4.76 7.70
N PHE A 463 5.12 5.08 8.99
CA PHE A 463 6.39 5.09 9.69
C PHE A 463 6.98 3.70 9.88
N GLY A 464 6.17 2.64 9.95
CA GLY A 464 6.65 1.26 9.94
C GLY A 464 7.33 0.89 8.62
N HIS A 465 6.80 1.34 7.48
CA HIS A 465 7.52 1.26 6.20
C HIS A 465 8.81 2.10 6.22
N ALA A 466 8.76 3.31 6.77
CA ALA A 466 9.95 4.17 6.88
C ALA A 466 11.06 3.48 7.69
N LEU A 467 10.72 2.82 8.79
CA LEU A 467 11.64 2.02 9.60
C LEU A 467 12.20 0.82 8.83
N HIS A 468 11.38 0.15 8.01
CA HIS A 468 11.84 -0.95 7.16
C HIS A 468 12.89 -0.49 6.14
N GLY A 469 12.71 0.70 5.53
CA GLY A 469 13.72 1.31 4.66
C GLY A 469 14.95 1.81 5.42
N LEU A 470 14.75 2.53 6.54
CA LEU A 470 15.82 3.11 7.36
C LEU A 470 16.77 2.05 7.95
N PHE A 471 16.23 0.90 8.35
CA PHE A 471 17.03 -0.15 9.02
C PHE A 471 17.68 -1.14 8.08
N SER A 472 17.40 -1.08 6.77
CA SER A 472 18.03 -1.95 5.78
C SER A 472 19.56 -1.99 5.95
N ASP A 473 20.13 -3.19 6.04
CA ASP A 473 21.58 -3.43 6.05
C ASP A 473 21.92 -4.56 5.07
N VAL A 474 21.63 -4.30 3.80
CA VAL A 474 21.91 -5.22 2.70
C VAL A 474 23.07 -4.72 1.86
N ARG A 475 23.73 -5.63 1.15
CA ARG A 475 24.75 -5.32 0.15
C ARG A 475 24.09 -4.84 -1.14
N TYR A 476 23.09 -5.53 -1.68
CA TYR A 476 22.61 -5.30 -3.04
C TYR A 476 21.32 -4.45 -3.09
N PRO A 477 21.26 -3.39 -3.94
CA PRO A 477 20.09 -2.51 -4.06
C PRO A 477 18.76 -3.23 -4.33
N LEU A 478 18.74 -4.29 -5.15
CA LEU A 478 17.53 -5.05 -5.46
C LEU A 478 16.85 -5.65 -4.23
N LEU A 479 17.62 -5.88 -3.16
CA LEU A 479 17.17 -6.52 -1.93
C LEU A 479 16.95 -5.51 -0.79
N SER A 480 17.06 -4.21 -1.06
CA SER A 480 17.05 -3.16 -0.05
C SER A 480 15.66 -2.85 0.50
N GLY A 481 15.59 -2.54 1.80
CA GLY A 481 14.42 -1.98 2.46
C GLY A 481 13.14 -2.74 2.16
N THR A 482 12.17 -2.06 1.55
CA THR A 482 10.86 -2.62 1.20
C THR A 482 10.87 -3.52 -0.06
N GLY A 483 12.04 -3.94 -0.55
CA GLY A 483 12.23 -4.89 -1.66
C GLY A 483 11.87 -6.35 -1.30
N VAL A 484 10.66 -6.54 -0.77
CA VAL A 484 10.11 -7.82 -0.27
C VAL A 484 8.81 -8.17 -1.00
N PRO A 485 8.31 -9.41 -0.90
CA PRO A 485 7.00 -9.78 -1.47
C PRO A 485 5.86 -8.90 -0.96
N ARG A 486 4.81 -8.73 -1.78
CA ARG A 486 3.69 -7.82 -1.51
C ARG A 486 2.85 -8.28 -0.32
N ASP A 487 2.70 -9.58 -0.13
CA ASP A 487 2.00 -10.15 1.03
C ASP A 487 2.80 -10.09 2.34
N PHE A 488 4.05 -9.58 2.29
CA PHE A 488 4.89 -9.35 3.46
C PHE A 488 5.17 -7.87 3.72
N VAL A 489 5.18 -7.01 2.68
CA VAL A 489 5.59 -5.60 2.84
C VAL A 489 4.71 -4.82 3.82
N GLU A 490 3.41 -5.19 3.90
CA GLU A 490 2.43 -4.60 4.81
C GLU A 490 2.62 -5.04 6.27
N PHE A 491 3.42 -6.07 6.54
CA PHE A 491 3.60 -6.55 7.92
C PHE A 491 4.40 -5.56 8.77
N PRO A 492 5.59 -5.08 8.36
CA PRO A 492 6.33 -4.06 9.11
C PRO A 492 5.57 -2.74 9.34
N SER A 493 4.66 -2.36 8.43
CA SER A 493 3.81 -1.19 8.62
C SER A 493 2.71 -1.46 9.65
N GLN A 494 1.93 -2.53 9.47
CA GLN A 494 0.84 -2.88 10.38
C GLN A 494 1.31 -3.17 11.81
N VAL A 495 2.42 -3.91 11.99
CA VAL A 495 2.96 -4.17 13.33
C VAL A 495 3.40 -2.90 14.04
N ASN A 496 3.79 -1.85 13.32
CA ASN A 496 4.17 -0.58 13.93
C ASN A 496 2.94 0.20 14.46
N GLU A 497 1.73 -0.10 13.98
CA GLU A 497 0.48 0.48 14.48
C GLU A 497 0.22 0.14 15.96
N MET A 498 0.75 -1.01 16.44
CA MET A 498 0.60 -1.43 17.84
C MET A 498 1.14 -0.39 18.84
N TRP A 499 2.07 0.46 18.41
CA TRP A 499 2.67 1.46 19.28
C TRP A 499 1.76 2.68 19.47
N ALA A 500 0.79 2.91 18.59
CA ALA A 500 -0.16 4.01 18.71
C ALA A 500 -1.01 3.89 19.98
N ASP A 501 -1.40 2.67 20.37
CA ASP A 501 -2.21 2.39 21.55
C ASP A 501 -1.44 1.75 22.72
N TRP A 502 -0.13 1.50 22.55
CA TRP A 502 0.72 0.96 23.60
C TRP A 502 0.72 1.90 24.81
N PRO A 503 0.38 1.44 26.04
CA PRO A 503 0.04 2.32 27.16
C PRO A 503 1.09 3.39 27.49
N GLU A 504 2.38 3.02 27.42
CA GLU A 504 3.50 3.95 27.67
C GLU A 504 3.61 5.03 26.59
N VAL A 505 3.46 4.65 25.32
CA VAL A 505 3.55 5.57 24.17
C VAL A 505 2.33 6.47 24.11
N LEU A 506 1.13 5.90 24.23
CA LEU A 506 -0.13 6.64 24.22
C LEU A 506 -0.16 7.70 25.33
N ALA A 507 0.26 7.37 26.55
CA ALA A 507 0.32 8.32 27.65
C ALA A 507 1.35 9.46 27.43
N HIS A 508 2.35 9.24 26.56
CA HIS A 508 3.36 10.23 26.25
C HIS A 508 2.81 11.30 25.29
N TYR A 509 2.12 10.92 24.22
CA TYR A 509 1.62 11.85 23.20
C TYR A 509 0.16 12.29 23.36
N ALA A 510 -0.72 11.50 23.99
CA ALA A 510 -2.15 11.81 24.08
C ALA A 510 -2.41 12.89 25.14
N ARG A 511 -2.13 14.15 24.79
CA ARG A 511 -2.25 15.32 25.67
C ARG A 511 -3.03 16.42 24.99
N HIS A 512 -3.94 17.03 25.73
CA HIS A 512 -4.79 18.08 25.19
C HIS A 512 -3.92 19.23 24.67
N HIS A 513 -4.09 19.62 23.41
CA HIS A 513 -3.22 20.59 22.73
C HIS A 513 -3.17 21.96 23.44
N LEU A 514 -4.28 22.42 24.03
CA LEU A 514 -4.31 23.66 24.83
C LEU A 514 -3.79 23.51 26.26
N THR A 515 -4.23 22.49 27.01
CA THR A 515 -3.99 22.41 28.46
C THR A 515 -2.78 21.56 28.84
N GLY A 516 -2.32 20.69 27.94
CA GLY A 516 -1.28 19.69 28.19
C GLY A 516 -1.72 18.53 29.09
N GLU A 517 -2.97 18.52 29.54
CA GLU A 517 -3.53 17.47 30.39
C GLU A 517 -3.58 16.13 29.63
N PRO A 518 -3.27 15.01 30.30
CA PRO A 518 -3.32 13.69 29.66
C PRO A 518 -4.76 13.32 29.28
N MET A 519 -4.90 12.49 28.25
CA MET A 519 -6.17 11.89 27.87
C MET A 519 -6.76 11.09 29.04
N PRO A 520 -8.05 11.26 29.37
CA PRO A 520 -8.71 10.45 30.38
C PRO A 520 -8.58 8.95 30.08
N PRO A 521 -8.22 8.10 31.06
CA PRO A 521 -7.91 6.68 30.85
C PRO A 521 -9.10 5.85 30.34
N GLU A 522 -10.33 6.34 30.51
CA GLU A 522 -11.54 5.74 29.98
C GLU A 522 -11.67 5.86 28.46
N LEU A 523 -11.09 6.90 27.83
CA LEU A 523 -11.23 7.13 26.38
C LEU A 523 -10.51 6.05 25.55
N PRO A 524 -9.24 5.68 25.83
CA PRO A 524 -8.59 4.56 25.15
C PRO A 524 -9.30 3.22 25.35
N ALA A 525 -9.88 2.98 26.54
CA ALA A 525 -10.62 1.76 26.80
C ALA A 525 -11.90 1.67 25.95
N ARG A 526 -12.66 2.78 25.88
CA ARG A 526 -13.85 2.89 25.01
C ARG A 526 -13.50 2.79 23.54
N LEU A 527 -12.36 3.35 23.12
CA LEU A 527 -11.88 3.26 21.75
C LEU A 527 -11.67 1.80 21.35
N ARG A 528 -10.94 1.02 22.16
CA ARG A 528 -10.73 -0.42 21.92
C ARG A 528 -12.05 -1.22 21.91
N GLU A 529 -12.98 -0.89 22.80
CA GLU A 529 -14.29 -1.55 22.81
C GLU A 529 -15.11 -1.21 21.55
N ALA A 530 -15.05 0.04 21.11
CA ALA A 530 -15.71 0.52 19.90
C ALA A 530 -15.08 -0.06 18.62
N GLU A 531 -13.76 -0.27 18.58
CA GLU A 531 -13.07 -0.88 17.43
C GLU A 531 -13.49 -2.34 17.21
N ASN A 532 -13.91 -3.06 18.25
CA ASN A 532 -14.46 -4.41 18.13
C ASN A 532 -15.89 -4.42 17.56
N PHE A 533 -16.61 -3.30 17.67
CA PHE A 533 -17.97 -3.17 17.13
C PHE A 533 -17.91 -2.73 15.66
N GLY A 534 -18.57 -3.49 14.78
CA GLY A 534 -18.49 -3.26 13.32
C GLY A 534 -17.36 -4.05 12.66
N GLU A 535 -16.62 -4.85 13.42
CA GLU A 535 -15.56 -5.70 12.92
C GLU A 535 -16.10 -6.82 12.01
N GLY A 536 -17.28 -7.36 12.32
CA GLY A 536 -17.96 -8.30 11.44
C GLY A 536 -18.22 -7.70 10.06
N PHE A 537 -18.75 -6.48 10.02
CA PHE A 537 -18.94 -5.73 8.78
C PHE A 537 -17.63 -5.53 8.02
N ARG A 538 -16.61 -4.93 8.66
CA ARG A 538 -15.32 -4.62 8.03
C ARG A 538 -14.68 -5.86 7.42
N LEU A 539 -14.69 -6.97 8.14
CA LEU A 539 -14.09 -8.21 7.68
C LEU A 539 -14.91 -8.86 6.56
N VAL A 540 -16.25 -8.82 6.61
CA VAL A 540 -17.09 -9.35 5.53
C VAL A 540 -16.92 -8.55 4.24
N GLU A 541 -16.94 -7.22 4.27
CA GLU A 541 -16.73 -6.43 3.04
C GLU A 541 -15.33 -6.66 2.46
N TYR A 542 -14.30 -6.79 3.31
CA TYR A 542 -12.94 -7.10 2.89
C TYR A 542 -12.84 -8.49 2.26
N LEU A 543 -13.33 -9.53 2.95
CA LEU A 543 -13.32 -10.91 2.46
C LEU A 543 -14.12 -11.03 1.17
N GLY A 544 -15.23 -10.30 1.04
CA GLY A 544 -16.01 -10.22 -0.20
C GLY A 544 -15.17 -9.73 -1.37
N ALA A 545 -14.35 -8.69 -1.17
CA ALA A 545 -13.44 -8.20 -2.20
C ALA A 545 -12.25 -9.15 -2.44
N ALA A 546 -11.61 -9.67 -1.38
CA ALA A 546 -10.46 -10.57 -1.50
C ALA A 546 -10.79 -11.89 -2.20
N LEU A 547 -11.96 -12.48 -1.91
CA LEU A 547 -12.40 -13.71 -2.55
C LEU A 547 -13.01 -13.47 -3.94
N LEU A 548 -13.51 -12.27 -4.23
CA LEU A 548 -13.88 -11.86 -5.58
C LEU A 548 -12.63 -11.71 -6.48
N ASP A 549 -11.57 -11.06 -6.00
CA ASP A 549 -10.25 -11.04 -6.65
C ASP A 549 -9.77 -12.46 -6.94
N TRP A 550 -9.81 -13.31 -5.91
CA TRP A 550 -9.37 -14.69 -6.01
C TRP A 550 -10.17 -15.49 -7.04
N ALA A 551 -11.50 -15.32 -7.09
CA ALA A 551 -12.35 -15.96 -8.09
C ALA A 551 -11.97 -15.55 -9.51
N TRP A 552 -11.80 -14.25 -9.78
CA TRP A 552 -11.41 -13.74 -11.10
C TRP A 552 -10.07 -14.31 -11.59
N HIS A 553 -9.13 -14.57 -10.69
CA HIS A 553 -7.77 -14.95 -11.05
C HIS A 553 -7.42 -16.43 -10.86
N THR A 554 -8.34 -17.22 -10.31
CA THR A 554 -8.25 -18.69 -10.30
C THR A 554 -8.87 -19.34 -11.53
N LEU A 555 -9.47 -18.54 -12.43
CA LEU A 555 -9.96 -18.99 -13.73
C LEU A 555 -8.84 -19.64 -14.56
N PRO A 556 -9.01 -20.89 -15.01
CA PRO A 556 -8.09 -21.54 -15.93
C PRO A 556 -8.20 -20.92 -17.34
N ALA A 557 -7.11 -21.01 -18.11
CA ALA A 557 -7.10 -20.54 -19.49
C ALA A 557 -8.19 -21.22 -20.33
N GLY A 558 -8.91 -20.41 -21.12
CA GLY A 558 -10.00 -20.87 -21.99
C GLY A 558 -11.38 -21.00 -21.32
N GLN A 559 -11.49 -20.80 -19.99
CA GLN A 559 -12.80 -20.71 -19.34
C GLN A 559 -13.47 -19.37 -19.63
N ASP A 560 -14.75 -19.42 -19.98
CA ASP A 560 -15.61 -18.25 -20.11
C ASP A 560 -16.28 -17.95 -18.75
N PRO A 561 -16.00 -16.79 -18.11
CA PRO A 561 -16.66 -16.41 -16.85
C PRO A 561 -18.11 -15.91 -17.04
N GLY A 562 -18.58 -15.69 -18.27
CA GLY A 562 -19.89 -15.09 -18.56
C GLY A 562 -19.90 -13.58 -18.32
N GLU A 563 -21.06 -13.06 -17.92
CA GLU A 563 -21.24 -11.64 -17.58
C GLU A 563 -20.66 -11.33 -16.20
N ALA A 564 -20.06 -10.15 -16.05
CA ALA A 564 -19.31 -9.78 -14.85
C ALA A 564 -20.17 -9.75 -13.57
N GLU A 565 -21.38 -9.21 -13.64
CA GLU A 565 -22.30 -9.15 -12.50
C GLU A 565 -22.78 -10.54 -12.05
N GLU A 566 -22.99 -11.46 -13.00
CA GLU A 566 -23.38 -12.84 -12.70
C GLU A 566 -22.21 -13.61 -12.06
N PHE A 567 -21.01 -13.42 -12.59
CA PHE A 567 -19.79 -13.99 -12.04
C PHE A 567 -19.53 -13.53 -10.61
N GLU A 568 -19.65 -12.21 -10.36
CA GLU A 568 -19.50 -11.63 -9.02
C GLU A 568 -20.51 -12.19 -8.02
N ALA A 569 -21.79 -12.24 -8.40
CA ALA A 569 -22.84 -12.79 -7.55
C ALA A 569 -22.57 -14.27 -7.21
N ALA A 570 -22.21 -15.07 -8.21
CA ALA A 570 -21.88 -16.49 -8.03
C ALA A 570 -20.63 -16.70 -7.16
N ALA A 571 -19.62 -15.85 -7.29
CA ALA A 571 -18.43 -15.89 -6.44
C ALA A 571 -18.77 -15.60 -4.97
N LEU A 572 -19.51 -14.53 -4.71
CA LEU A 572 -19.92 -14.18 -3.33
C LEU A 572 -20.80 -15.26 -2.72
N GLU A 573 -21.72 -15.86 -3.48
CA GLU A 573 -22.53 -16.99 -3.02
C GLU A 573 -21.68 -18.22 -2.71
N ARG A 574 -20.77 -18.60 -3.62
CA ARG A 574 -19.84 -19.74 -3.44
C ARG A 574 -19.05 -19.65 -2.13
N TYR A 575 -18.62 -18.46 -1.76
CA TYR A 575 -17.83 -18.23 -0.55
C TYR A 575 -18.67 -17.88 0.69
N GLY A 576 -20.01 -17.91 0.61
CA GLY A 576 -20.88 -17.62 1.75
C GLY A 576 -20.90 -16.14 2.18
N LEU A 577 -20.55 -15.23 1.27
CA LEU A 577 -20.42 -13.78 1.48
C LEU A 577 -21.50 -12.98 0.74
N ALA A 578 -22.51 -13.64 0.16
CA ALA A 578 -23.69 -13.01 -0.43
C ALA A 578 -24.63 -12.49 0.68
N LEU A 579 -24.22 -11.41 1.36
CA LEU A 579 -25.01 -10.71 2.37
C LEU A 579 -25.56 -9.40 1.76
N PRO A 580 -26.88 -9.28 1.51
CA PRO A 580 -27.45 -8.07 0.90
C PRO A 580 -27.16 -6.77 1.65
N ALA A 581 -27.01 -6.86 2.98
CA ALA A 581 -26.70 -5.73 3.84
C ALA A 581 -25.21 -5.29 3.81
N ILE A 582 -24.32 -6.12 3.26
CA ILE A 582 -22.87 -5.89 3.27
C ILE A 582 -22.29 -6.19 1.88
N PRO A 583 -22.28 -5.20 0.96
CA PRO A 583 -21.62 -5.38 -0.34
C PRO A 583 -20.11 -5.58 -0.14
N PRO A 584 -19.40 -6.23 -1.09
CA PRO A 584 -17.95 -6.32 -1.03
C PRO A 584 -17.35 -4.91 -1.04
N ARG A 585 -16.18 -4.72 -0.42
CA ARG A 585 -15.51 -3.42 -0.29
C ARG A 585 -15.25 -2.76 -1.65
N TYR A 586 -15.04 -3.59 -2.68
CA TYR A 586 -15.03 -3.19 -4.08
C TYR A 586 -15.84 -4.19 -4.91
N ARG A 587 -16.65 -3.68 -5.85
CA ARG A 587 -17.29 -4.49 -6.89
C ARG A 587 -16.48 -4.42 -8.19
N THR A 588 -16.71 -5.37 -9.07
CA THR A 588 -15.97 -5.59 -10.31
C THR A 588 -15.79 -4.31 -11.15
N GLY A 589 -16.84 -3.49 -11.32
CA GLY A 589 -16.80 -2.28 -12.13
C GLY A 589 -15.84 -1.17 -11.64
N TYR A 590 -15.46 -1.20 -10.36
CA TYR A 590 -14.59 -0.21 -9.73
C TYR A 590 -13.46 -0.81 -8.90
N PHE A 591 -13.14 -2.10 -9.08
CA PHE A 591 -12.06 -2.76 -8.35
C PHE A 591 -10.68 -2.46 -8.94
N ALA A 592 -10.27 -1.19 -8.85
CA ALA A 592 -9.00 -0.69 -9.40
C ALA A 592 -7.78 -1.49 -8.92
N HIS A 593 -7.74 -1.90 -7.63
CA HIS A 593 -6.65 -2.70 -7.07
C HIS A 593 -6.26 -3.89 -7.95
N ILE A 594 -7.25 -4.61 -8.50
CA ILE A 594 -7.00 -5.86 -9.21
C ILE A 594 -7.02 -5.68 -10.73
N PHE A 595 -7.73 -4.68 -11.27
CA PHE A 595 -7.81 -4.49 -12.73
C PHE A 595 -6.86 -3.42 -13.26
N THR A 596 -6.35 -2.54 -12.42
CA THR A 596 -5.46 -1.42 -12.81
C THR A 596 -4.11 -1.44 -12.08
N ASN A 597 -4.09 -1.87 -10.82
CA ASN A 597 -2.88 -1.86 -9.99
C ASN A 597 -2.29 -3.28 -9.83
N ASP A 598 -1.25 -3.42 -9.02
CA ASP A 598 -0.45 -4.65 -8.88
C ASP A 598 -1.05 -5.69 -7.91
N TYR A 599 -2.35 -5.61 -7.56
CA TYR A 599 -2.99 -6.52 -6.60
C TYR A 599 -3.85 -7.61 -7.26
N ALA A 600 -3.73 -7.84 -8.57
CA ALA A 600 -4.40 -8.94 -9.25
C ALA A 600 -3.95 -10.30 -8.68
N ALA A 601 -4.86 -11.04 -8.01
CA ALA A 601 -4.57 -12.19 -7.14
C ALA A 601 -3.63 -11.86 -5.97
N GLY A 602 -3.79 -10.68 -5.40
CA GLY A 602 -2.92 -10.15 -4.34
C GLY A 602 -3.68 -9.36 -3.28
N TYR A 603 -4.99 -9.14 -3.42
CA TYR A 603 -5.75 -8.37 -2.43
C TYR A 603 -5.81 -9.08 -1.06
N TYR A 604 -5.63 -10.40 -1.03
CA TYR A 604 -5.49 -11.18 0.21
C TYR A 604 -4.28 -10.76 1.08
N GLY A 605 -3.27 -10.13 0.47
CA GLY A 605 -2.01 -9.76 1.11
C GLY A 605 -2.18 -8.89 2.35
N TYR A 606 -3.22 -8.04 2.39
CA TYR A 606 -3.54 -7.22 3.57
C TYR A 606 -3.82 -8.06 4.82
N CYS A 607 -4.66 -9.10 4.69
CA CYS A 607 -4.97 -9.97 5.81
C CYS A 607 -3.84 -10.97 6.07
N TRP A 608 -3.10 -11.38 5.04
CA TRP A 608 -1.92 -12.24 5.20
C TRP A 608 -0.85 -11.58 6.06
N ALA A 609 -0.51 -10.33 5.77
CA ALA A 609 0.40 -9.53 6.58
C ALA A 609 -0.13 -9.32 8.01
N GLU A 610 -1.43 -9.15 8.18
CA GLU A 610 -2.05 -8.93 9.49
C GLU A 610 -1.95 -10.16 10.41
N VAL A 611 -1.87 -11.37 9.85
CA VAL A 611 -1.54 -12.58 10.63
C VAL A 611 -0.16 -12.45 11.26
N LEU A 612 0.83 -12.03 10.47
CA LEU A 612 2.21 -11.84 10.93
C LEU A 612 2.29 -10.73 11.98
N ASP A 613 1.60 -9.62 11.75
CA ASP A 613 1.47 -8.52 12.71
C ASP A 613 0.86 -9.00 14.02
N ALA A 614 -0.37 -9.54 14.02
CA ALA A 614 -1.06 -9.93 15.24
C ALA A 614 -0.26 -10.93 16.09
N ASP A 615 0.44 -11.86 15.43
CA ASP A 615 1.31 -12.81 16.10
C ASP A 615 2.59 -12.15 16.64
N THR A 616 3.13 -11.16 15.95
CA THR A 616 4.28 -10.38 16.43
C THR A 616 3.90 -9.49 17.61
N VAL A 617 2.71 -8.90 17.62
CA VAL A 617 2.18 -8.17 18.79
C VAL A 617 2.07 -9.09 20.00
N ARG A 618 1.58 -10.32 19.81
CA ARG A 618 1.58 -11.34 20.87
C ARG A 618 3.01 -11.62 21.34
N TRP A 619 3.95 -11.82 20.41
CA TRP A 619 5.35 -12.06 20.75
C TRP A 619 5.94 -10.92 21.59
N PHE A 620 5.77 -9.65 21.21
CA PHE A 620 6.23 -8.50 22.01
C PHE A 620 5.63 -8.46 23.42
N LYS A 621 4.39 -8.94 23.60
CA LYS A 621 3.71 -8.98 24.90
C LYS A 621 4.14 -10.16 25.78
N GLU A 622 4.52 -11.29 25.18
CA GLU A 622 4.64 -12.57 25.90
C GLU A 622 6.08 -13.12 25.99
N ASN A 623 7.03 -12.60 25.20
CA ASN A 623 8.38 -13.18 25.10
C ASN A 623 9.25 -13.02 26.37
N GLY A 624 8.84 -12.19 27.32
CA GLY A 624 9.54 -11.98 28.61
C GLY A 624 10.77 -11.06 28.57
N LEU A 625 11.06 -10.45 27.42
CA LEU A 625 12.13 -9.45 27.24
C LEU A 625 11.58 -8.03 27.43
N SER A 626 12.47 -7.07 27.63
CA SER A 626 12.10 -5.66 27.54
C SER A 626 11.71 -5.27 26.10
N VAL A 627 10.93 -4.20 25.96
CA VAL A 627 10.59 -3.60 24.65
C VAL A 627 11.85 -3.31 23.83
N ARG A 628 12.91 -2.84 24.49
CA ARG A 628 14.21 -2.55 23.88
C ARG A 628 14.88 -3.81 23.32
N GLU A 629 15.02 -4.85 24.13
CA GLU A 629 15.65 -6.11 23.71
C GLU A 629 14.86 -6.77 22.57
N SER A 630 13.52 -6.73 22.65
CA SER A 630 12.63 -7.20 21.58
C SER A 630 12.80 -6.39 20.30
N GLY A 631 12.89 -5.07 20.41
CA GLY A 631 13.14 -4.17 19.28
C GLY A 631 14.48 -4.43 18.59
N GLU A 632 15.54 -4.72 19.34
CA GLU A 632 16.84 -5.09 18.77
C GLU A 632 16.80 -6.42 18.01
N ILE A 633 16.06 -7.41 18.52
CA ILE A 633 15.83 -8.68 17.81
C ILE A 633 15.02 -8.43 16.54
N PHE A 634 13.91 -7.71 16.64
CA PHE A 634 13.03 -7.42 15.51
C PHE A 634 13.75 -6.64 14.41
N ARG A 635 14.55 -5.63 14.78
CA ARG A 635 15.40 -4.90 13.85
C ARG A 635 16.43 -5.81 13.18
N ARG A 636 17.19 -6.59 13.96
CA ARG A 636 18.31 -7.40 13.46
C ARG A 636 17.87 -8.56 12.58
N GLU A 637 16.79 -9.23 12.96
CA GLU A 637 16.35 -10.46 12.30
C GLU A 637 15.32 -10.20 11.18
N LEU A 638 14.66 -9.04 11.18
CA LEU A 638 13.57 -8.74 10.24
C LEU A 638 13.76 -7.42 9.49
N LEU A 639 13.69 -6.28 10.18
CA LEU A 639 13.67 -4.96 9.50
C LEU A 639 14.97 -4.65 8.75
N SER A 640 16.11 -5.19 9.18
CA SER A 640 17.39 -4.95 8.49
C SER A 640 17.64 -5.87 7.29
N LYS A 641 16.79 -6.87 7.08
CA LYS A 641 17.04 -7.90 6.07
C LYS A 641 16.56 -7.52 4.69
N GLY A 642 15.54 -6.66 4.56
CA GLY A 642 14.86 -6.44 3.29
C GLY A 642 14.58 -7.77 2.57
N GLY A 643 14.89 -7.83 1.27
CA GLY A 643 14.78 -9.03 0.43
C GLY A 643 15.94 -10.03 0.55
N SER A 644 16.94 -9.80 1.41
CA SER A 644 18.19 -10.58 1.48
C SER A 644 18.05 -12.00 2.04
N VAL A 645 16.92 -12.31 2.66
CA VAL A 645 16.59 -13.64 3.18
C VAL A 645 15.16 -14.03 2.80
N ASP A 646 14.79 -15.28 3.05
CA ASP A 646 13.39 -15.71 3.00
C ASP A 646 12.56 -14.96 4.05
N SER A 647 11.48 -14.28 3.64
CA SER A 647 10.69 -13.40 4.53
C SER A 647 10.01 -14.16 5.67
N LEU A 648 9.51 -15.37 5.43
CA LEU A 648 8.99 -16.23 6.51
C LEU A 648 10.12 -16.79 7.37
N GLY A 649 11.31 -16.99 6.81
CA GLY A 649 12.54 -17.23 7.54
C GLY A 649 12.88 -16.11 8.53
N ALA A 650 12.80 -14.86 8.11
CA ALA A 650 12.99 -13.69 8.97
C ALA A 650 11.93 -13.62 10.08
N PHE A 651 10.66 -13.87 9.76
CA PHE A 651 9.59 -13.98 10.76
C PHE A 651 9.90 -15.07 11.81
N ARG A 652 10.27 -16.27 11.35
CA ARG A 652 10.66 -17.38 12.24
C ARG A 652 11.87 -17.05 13.11
N ALA A 653 12.83 -16.28 12.60
CA ALA A 653 13.99 -15.86 13.37
C ALA A 653 13.63 -14.90 14.53
N VAL A 654 12.53 -14.15 14.42
CA VAL A 654 11.99 -13.33 15.51
C VAL A 654 11.13 -14.17 16.45
N VAL A 655 10.09 -14.82 15.92
CA VAL A 655 9.02 -15.42 16.72
C VAL A 655 9.36 -16.84 17.19
N GLY A 656 10.31 -17.51 16.53
CA GLY A 656 10.79 -18.85 16.88
C GLY A 656 9.95 -20.00 16.31
N ARG A 657 8.91 -19.70 15.52
CA ARG A 657 7.98 -20.65 14.91
C ARG A 657 7.28 -20.03 13.69
N ASP A 658 6.56 -20.85 12.94
CA ASP A 658 5.67 -20.38 11.87
C ASP A 658 4.51 -19.53 12.44
N PRO A 659 3.92 -18.64 11.61
CA PRO A 659 2.86 -17.75 12.06
C PRO A 659 1.58 -18.49 12.43
N GLU A 660 0.93 -18.03 13.49
CA GLU A 660 -0.36 -18.51 13.98
C GLU A 660 -1.44 -17.45 13.74
N ILE A 661 -2.64 -17.87 13.33
CA ILE A 661 -3.75 -16.94 13.01
C ILE A 661 -4.56 -16.56 14.26
N GLU A 662 -4.46 -17.36 15.32
CA GLU A 662 -5.24 -17.21 16.55
C GLU A 662 -5.15 -15.80 17.17
N PRO A 663 -3.99 -15.11 17.17
CA PRO A 663 -3.91 -13.71 17.60
C PRO A 663 -4.73 -12.75 16.74
N LEU A 664 -4.76 -12.96 15.41
CA LEU A 664 -5.60 -12.17 14.50
C LEU A 664 -7.08 -12.43 14.79
N LEU A 665 -7.45 -13.70 14.99
CA LEU A 665 -8.82 -14.06 15.37
C LEU A 665 -9.21 -13.39 16.68
N ALA A 666 -8.33 -13.35 17.67
CA ALA A 666 -8.57 -12.67 18.94
C ALA A 666 -8.74 -11.15 18.75
N ARG A 667 -7.82 -10.53 18.00
CA ARG A 667 -7.83 -9.08 17.69
C ARG A 667 -9.13 -8.67 17.01
N ARG A 668 -9.63 -9.48 16.07
CA ARG A 668 -10.87 -9.23 15.33
C ARG A 668 -12.14 -9.77 16.00
N GLY A 669 -12.06 -10.22 17.25
CA GLY A 669 -13.21 -10.74 17.99
C GLY A 669 -13.87 -11.98 17.34
N LEU A 670 -13.07 -12.83 16.69
CA LEU A 670 -13.48 -14.00 15.91
C LEU A 670 -13.26 -15.34 16.64
N LEU A 671 -12.73 -15.33 17.86
CA LEU A 671 -12.65 -16.54 18.68
C LEU A 671 -14.05 -16.99 19.12
N ALA A 672 -14.25 -18.31 19.17
CA ALA A 672 -15.54 -18.95 19.47
C ALA A 672 -15.95 -18.85 20.94
#